data_AF-A0A139WEJ1-F1
#
_entry.id   AF-A0A139WEJ1-F1
#
_cell.length_a   1.000
_cell.length_b   1.000
_cell.length_c   1.000
_cell.angle_alpha   90.00
_cell.angle_beta   90.00
_cell.angle_gamma   90.00
#
_symmetry.space_group_name_H-M   'P 1'
#
loop_
_entity.id
_entity.type
_entity.pdbx_description
1 polymer ?
#
loop_
_entity_poly.entity_id
_entity_poly.type
_entity_poly.pdbx_seq_one_letter_code
_entity_poly.pdbx_strand_id
1 'polypeptide(L)'
;MATFTYEPYSIIGKSVGEHHGSELMSAVQFALKYNMTPVPVINEKDYWGDIFPNWSGNGLLGNLVDDKADVGFSALYTWEFCYHFLELSKPLVRTGITCLVPAPKLSERWLTPLFSYSSYLWFCIILTLVIAIFVLSLVLFCYNHNKTLNLNYPLKRKTTYIHFLESAVTIVLKPVFQQSLTLRELPIEIASKLLMGLVLLLALFLTSSYGSGLATVMTIPTYENAINTVEDFANSGLDWGATQDAWIMSIQNAEEQRYVKIVSKFHPISEEELFQFSKSGKFGFSIERLPFEDYAIGDYIKEDVIDNFHLMKEDLYWEQCVIMLRKNSVLLPALDLFILKIFEAGLISHWQNEAVDLYMNPKVQRAVKEGHNKSFRPLLILFGFCTIVVYTTMKCYVKMFHVVYVVLVLLAYSSPISGEPQLTYTGLTGTLQKRATLCPRNTECLPLSQCPMLNDILDNACVNTDRIANLGCGYQGAQGYVCCPLVADPLNNINSGKLVDGQRCGLSQVQGNNYNGIGAFPWVARVGFRNVLNGEIKYPCTGSIINNRVILTAAHCALAKADSYKLSSVRVGEWNSDSEIDCGEEFCGLPAQDVLISHVIVHPGYDKQTYRNNIALLVLRNKINYTVTAQPICLPETWSVTNRNGILVGWGRNAKQNTPSNFQQTLYLPITDLSLCHNVYGRTLPISEHQLCAGGEAGNDACSGFGGAPLMVRHGETHYQVGILSFGSDQCGAAGVPSVYTNVKKYISWIRENIPVIYNN
;
A
#
# COMPACT_ATOMS: atom_id res chain seq x y z
N MET A 1 6.59 13.63 -36.07
CA MET A 1 6.51 13.69 -34.59
C MET A 1 7.74 14.42 -34.09
N ALA A 2 7.63 15.67 -33.61
CA ALA A 2 8.75 16.41 -33.05
C ALA A 2 9.06 15.90 -31.63
N THR A 3 10.27 15.38 -31.41
CA THR A 3 10.66 14.81 -30.12
C THR A 3 12.20 14.69 -30.05
N PHE A 4 12.73 14.43 -28.86
CA PHE A 4 14.14 14.09 -28.62
C PHE A 4 14.21 13.09 -27.46
N THR A 5 15.35 12.41 -27.29
CA THR A 5 15.52 11.44 -26.21
C THR A 5 15.54 12.14 -24.86
N TYR A 6 14.52 11.87 -24.03
CA TYR A 6 14.38 12.35 -22.67
C TYR A 6 13.74 11.25 -21.82
N GLU A 7 14.55 10.62 -20.99
CA GLU A 7 14.14 9.46 -20.21
C GLU A 7 13.29 9.89 -19.00
N PRO A 8 12.18 9.19 -18.68
CA PRO A 8 11.60 8.02 -19.35
C PRO A 8 10.45 8.36 -20.33
N TYR A 9 10.32 9.60 -20.78
CA TYR A 9 9.18 10.05 -21.60
C TYR A 9 9.27 9.66 -23.07
N SER A 10 10.46 9.81 -23.66
CA SER A 10 10.71 9.57 -25.08
C SER A 10 12.10 8.99 -25.28
N ILE A 11 12.19 7.74 -25.72
CA ILE A 11 13.44 7.03 -25.98
C ILE A 11 13.41 6.48 -27.40
N ILE A 12 14.23 7.07 -28.26
CA ILE A 12 14.17 6.84 -29.70
C ILE A 12 15.16 5.73 -30.09
N GLY A 13 14.68 4.50 -30.24
CA GLY A 13 15.43 3.41 -30.88
C GLY A 13 15.65 3.54 -32.39
N LYS A 14 16.44 2.63 -32.97
CA LYS A 14 16.78 2.64 -34.41
C LYS A 14 15.64 2.12 -35.28
N SER A 15 14.72 1.36 -34.70
CA SER A 15 13.51 0.84 -35.35
C SER A 15 12.28 1.09 -34.48
N VAL A 16 11.08 1.01 -35.08
CA VAL A 16 9.81 1.27 -34.38
C VAL A 16 9.60 0.36 -33.15
N GLY A 17 10.16 -0.86 -33.18
CA GLY A 17 10.09 -1.81 -32.06
C GLY A 17 11.12 -1.57 -30.95
N GLU A 18 12.03 -0.61 -31.11
CA GLU A 18 13.02 -0.19 -30.10
C GLU A 18 12.67 1.18 -29.49
N HIS A 19 11.50 1.73 -29.82
CA HIS A 19 11.00 2.95 -29.18
C HIS A 19 10.41 2.61 -27.81
N HIS A 20 10.78 3.39 -26.81
CA HIS A 20 10.28 3.26 -25.44
C HIS A 20 9.90 4.64 -24.87
N GLY A 21 9.15 4.63 -23.77
CA GLY A 21 8.75 5.83 -23.05
C GLY A 21 7.28 6.20 -23.20
N SER A 22 6.75 6.82 -22.16
CA SER A 22 5.31 7.02 -21.98
C SER A 22 4.67 7.88 -23.08
N GLU A 23 5.30 8.98 -23.48
CA GLU A 23 4.75 9.90 -24.49
C GLU A 23 5.01 9.41 -25.91
N LEU A 24 6.22 8.89 -26.17
CA LEU A 24 6.58 8.36 -27.48
C LEU A 24 5.69 7.17 -27.85
N MET A 25 5.48 6.23 -26.92
CA MET A 25 4.60 5.10 -27.16
C MET A 25 3.14 5.52 -27.33
N SER A 26 2.69 6.54 -26.59
CA SER A 26 1.35 7.12 -26.80
C SER A 26 1.17 7.64 -28.22
N ALA A 27 2.14 8.39 -28.74
CA ALA A 27 2.08 8.93 -30.10
C ALA A 27 2.20 7.84 -31.19
N VAL A 28 3.09 6.86 -30.99
CA VAL A 28 3.27 5.73 -31.93
C VAL A 28 2.00 4.87 -32.00
N GLN A 29 1.39 4.53 -30.85
CA GLN A 29 0.16 3.75 -30.82
C GLN A 29 -1.04 4.51 -31.40
N PHE A 30 -1.10 5.83 -31.19
CA PHE A 30 -2.08 6.68 -31.87
C PHE A 30 -1.92 6.60 -33.40
N ALA A 31 -0.69 6.72 -33.90
CA ALA A 31 -0.42 6.63 -35.32
C ALA A 31 -0.82 5.25 -35.90
N LEU A 32 -0.45 4.17 -35.23
CA LEU A 32 -0.80 2.80 -35.64
C LEU A 32 -2.33 2.58 -35.67
N LYS A 33 -3.07 3.10 -34.69
CA LYS A 33 -4.53 2.98 -34.63
C LYS A 33 -5.24 3.62 -35.81
N TYR A 34 -4.69 4.72 -36.34
CA TYR A 34 -5.27 5.45 -37.47
C TYR A 34 -4.52 5.23 -38.80
N ASN A 35 -3.69 4.18 -38.89
CA ASN A 35 -2.88 3.85 -40.08
C ASN A 35 -1.98 5.00 -40.56
N MET A 36 -1.48 5.83 -39.63
CA MET A 36 -0.49 6.87 -39.90
C MET A 36 0.93 6.30 -39.74
N THR A 37 1.90 6.89 -40.43
CA THR A 37 3.31 6.47 -40.32
C THR A 37 4.03 7.34 -39.28
N PRO A 38 4.45 6.78 -38.13
CA PRO A 38 5.19 7.53 -37.13
C PRO A 38 6.62 7.80 -37.61
N VAL A 39 6.96 9.05 -37.91
CA VAL A 39 8.32 9.49 -38.23
C VAL A 39 8.80 10.51 -37.20
N PRO A 40 9.85 10.21 -36.42
CA PRO A 40 10.42 11.17 -35.48
C PRO A 40 11.23 12.24 -36.22
N VAL A 41 11.03 13.50 -35.83
CA VAL A 41 11.80 14.67 -36.27
C VAL A 41 12.59 15.13 -35.06
N ILE A 42 13.89 14.86 -35.08
CA ILE A 42 14.77 15.01 -33.93
C ILE A 42 15.60 16.28 -34.07
N ASN A 43 15.63 17.10 -33.02
CA ASN A 43 16.54 18.24 -32.91
C ASN A 43 17.20 18.26 -31.52
N GLU A 44 18.33 17.55 -31.40
CA GLU A 44 19.06 17.39 -30.12
C GLU A 44 19.80 18.66 -29.67
N LYS A 45 20.02 19.64 -30.55
CA LYS A 45 20.83 20.83 -30.21
C LYS A 45 20.11 21.80 -29.28
N ASP A 46 18.81 21.97 -29.50
CA ASP A 46 18.00 22.97 -28.80
C ASP A 46 16.96 22.33 -27.85
N TYR A 47 16.93 21.00 -27.73
CA TYR A 47 15.98 20.23 -26.90
C TYR A 47 14.52 20.69 -27.08
N TRP A 48 13.90 21.29 -26.05
CA TRP A 48 12.54 21.84 -26.08
C TRP A 48 12.41 23.04 -27.03
N GLY A 49 13.41 23.94 -27.05
CA GLY A 49 13.42 25.16 -27.86
C GLY A 49 12.39 26.22 -27.44
N ASP A 50 12.36 27.31 -28.18
CA ASP A 50 11.51 28.49 -27.96
C ASP A 50 10.69 28.85 -29.20
N ILE A 51 9.61 29.61 -28.97
CA ILE A 51 8.78 30.20 -30.02
C ILE A 51 8.93 31.72 -30.00
N PHE A 52 9.39 32.28 -31.11
CA PHE A 52 9.58 33.71 -31.28
C PHE A 52 8.28 34.40 -31.74
N PRO A 53 8.08 35.69 -31.42
CA PRO A 53 6.87 36.45 -31.82
C PRO A 53 6.62 36.53 -33.33
N ASN A 54 7.63 36.26 -34.16
CA ASN A 54 7.53 36.23 -35.61
C ASN A 54 6.99 34.89 -36.16
N TRP A 55 6.44 34.01 -35.30
CA TRP A 55 5.96 32.67 -35.67
C TRP A 55 7.06 31.77 -36.26
N SER A 56 8.28 31.89 -35.74
CA SER A 56 9.35 30.92 -35.96
C SER A 56 9.82 30.39 -34.62
N GLY A 57 10.51 29.25 -34.61
CA GLY A 57 11.10 28.74 -33.38
C GLY A 57 12.28 27.83 -33.64
N ASN A 58 12.91 27.37 -32.57
CA ASN A 58 13.95 26.34 -32.59
C ASN A 58 13.53 25.13 -31.73
N GLY A 59 14.37 24.10 -31.69
CA GLY A 59 14.09 22.88 -30.93
C GLY A 59 12.79 22.15 -31.32
N LEU A 60 12.21 21.46 -30.35
CA LEU A 60 10.96 20.73 -30.49
C LEU A 60 9.79 21.66 -30.83
N LEU A 61 9.61 22.73 -30.06
CA LEU A 61 8.49 23.67 -30.24
C LEU A 61 8.55 24.36 -31.61
N GLY A 62 9.73 24.77 -32.06
CA GLY A 62 9.95 25.35 -33.37
C GLY A 62 9.58 24.41 -34.52
N ASN A 63 9.86 23.11 -34.39
CA ASN A 63 9.46 22.12 -35.40
C ASN A 63 7.93 22.01 -35.56
N LEU A 64 7.15 22.29 -34.52
CA LEU A 64 5.68 22.33 -34.61
C LEU A 64 5.18 23.63 -35.25
N VAL A 65 5.79 24.76 -34.91
CA VAL A 65 5.41 26.08 -35.45
C VAL A 65 5.80 26.19 -36.93
N ASP A 66 6.95 25.66 -37.32
CA ASP A 66 7.46 25.65 -38.69
C ASP A 66 6.78 24.59 -39.60
N ASP A 67 5.74 23.89 -39.11
CA ASP A 67 5.07 22.78 -39.82
C ASP A 67 6.01 21.64 -40.25
N LYS A 68 7.12 21.43 -39.54
CA LYS A 68 8.04 20.30 -39.80
C LYS A 68 7.53 18.99 -39.17
N ALA A 69 6.62 19.07 -38.19
CA ALA A 69 6.00 17.93 -37.55
C ALA A 69 4.54 18.23 -37.14
N ASP A 70 3.69 17.21 -37.17
CA ASP A 70 2.25 17.35 -36.86
C ASP A 70 1.92 17.33 -35.35
N VAL A 71 2.72 16.59 -34.57
CA VAL A 71 2.57 16.38 -33.13
C VAL A 71 3.93 16.45 -32.46
N GLY A 72 4.00 16.97 -31.24
CA GLY A 72 5.23 17.03 -30.45
C GLY A 72 5.01 16.75 -28.98
N PHE A 73 6.00 16.11 -28.39
CA PHE A 73 5.97 15.54 -27.05
C PHE A 73 7.41 15.24 -26.62
N SER A 74 7.68 15.39 -25.31
CA SER A 74 8.90 15.09 -24.56
C SER A 74 8.82 15.90 -23.25
N ALA A 75 7.88 15.54 -22.35
CA ALA A 75 7.60 16.27 -21.11
C ALA A 75 7.25 17.74 -21.34
N LEU A 76 6.34 18.00 -22.28
CA LEU A 76 5.83 19.35 -22.53
C LEU A 76 4.69 19.65 -21.57
N TYR A 77 4.82 20.72 -20.80
CA TYR A 77 3.75 21.14 -19.89
C TYR A 77 2.74 22.07 -20.55
N THR A 78 1.69 22.42 -19.80
CA THR A 78 0.67 23.39 -20.19
C THR A 78 1.16 24.84 -20.15
N TRP A 79 2.35 25.11 -20.68
CA TRP A 79 2.96 26.44 -20.70
C TRP A 79 2.07 27.45 -21.42
N GLU A 80 1.78 28.57 -20.73
CA GLU A 80 0.88 29.62 -21.21
C GLU A 80 1.32 30.18 -22.58
N PHE A 81 2.62 30.46 -22.74
CA PHE A 81 3.12 31.04 -23.99
C PHE A 81 2.93 30.10 -25.19
N CYS A 82 3.05 28.78 -24.99
CA CYS A 82 2.84 27.79 -26.03
C CYS A 82 1.38 27.77 -26.51
N TYR A 83 0.42 27.99 -25.62
CA TYR A 83 -1.01 28.01 -25.97
C TYR A 83 -1.36 29.12 -26.96
N HIS A 84 -0.59 30.21 -27.05
CA HIS A 84 -0.82 31.25 -28.06
C HIS A 84 -0.53 30.77 -29.49
N PHE A 85 0.41 29.84 -29.66
CA PHE A 85 0.88 29.39 -30.97
C PHE A 85 0.43 27.97 -31.32
N LEU A 86 0.21 27.12 -30.32
CA LEU A 86 -0.05 25.69 -30.44
C LEU A 86 -1.37 25.30 -29.76
N GLU A 87 -1.84 24.10 -30.08
CA GLU A 87 -2.93 23.43 -29.37
C GLU A 87 -2.37 22.37 -28.42
N LEU A 88 -2.99 22.26 -27.25
CA LEU A 88 -2.59 21.33 -26.20
C LEU A 88 -3.62 20.21 -26.12
N SER A 89 -3.16 18.96 -26.12
CA SER A 89 -4.03 17.80 -25.89
C SER A 89 -4.59 17.78 -24.46
N LYS A 90 -5.49 16.83 -24.19
CA LYS A 90 -5.76 16.41 -22.81
C LYS A 90 -4.46 15.96 -22.13
N PRO A 91 -4.32 16.20 -20.80
CA PRO A 91 -3.21 15.72 -20.00
C PRO A 91 -2.94 14.22 -20.17
N LEU A 92 -1.68 13.86 -20.37
CA LEU A 92 -1.19 12.48 -20.32
C LEU A 92 -0.88 12.05 -18.89
N VAL A 93 -0.07 12.85 -18.19
CA VAL A 93 0.39 12.58 -16.82
C VAL A 93 0.56 13.87 -16.03
N ARG A 94 0.39 13.76 -14.72
CA ARG A 94 0.74 14.82 -13.77
C ARG A 94 2.15 14.60 -13.25
N THR A 95 3.01 15.60 -13.35
CA THR A 95 4.41 15.50 -12.90
C THR A 95 4.77 16.72 -12.06
N GLY A 96 5.72 16.52 -11.14
CA GLY A 96 6.17 17.55 -10.20
C GLY A 96 7.62 17.91 -10.43
N ILE A 97 7.95 19.19 -10.49
CA ILE A 97 9.35 19.64 -10.50
C ILE A 97 9.82 19.77 -9.06
N THR A 98 10.86 19.02 -8.71
CA THR A 98 11.50 19.06 -7.40
C THR A 98 13.01 19.24 -7.55
N CYS A 99 13.72 19.32 -6.44
CA CYS A 99 15.15 19.55 -6.43
C CYS A 99 15.86 18.56 -5.51
N LEU A 100 16.97 18.03 -6.00
CA LEU A 100 17.93 17.27 -5.23
C LEU A 100 18.95 18.24 -4.64
N VAL A 101 18.95 18.34 -3.31
CA VAL A 101 19.71 19.33 -2.55
C VAL A 101 20.76 18.65 -1.67
N PRO A 102 21.82 19.35 -1.26
CA PRO A 102 22.85 18.76 -0.39
C PRO A 102 22.28 18.21 0.91
N ALA A 103 22.71 16.99 1.27
CA ALA A 103 22.30 16.32 2.51
C ALA A 103 22.68 17.14 3.75
N PRO A 104 21.81 17.19 4.78
CA PRO A 104 22.09 17.96 5.99
C PRO A 104 23.31 17.38 6.71
N LYS A 105 24.20 18.28 7.15
CA LYS A 105 25.43 17.89 7.86
C LYS A 105 25.16 17.72 9.35
N LEU A 106 26.01 16.94 10.01
CA LEU A 106 25.97 16.81 11.46
C LEU A 106 26.25 18.17 12.11
N SER A 107 25.40 18.55 13.06
CA SER A 107 25.54 19.79 13.82
C SER A 107 26.84 19.78 14.66
N GLU A 108 27.35 20.97 14.97
CA GLU A 108 28.59 21.15 15.70
C GLU A 108 28.52 20.52 17.11
N ARG A 109 29.46 19.59 17.39
CA ARG A 109 29.44 18.73 18.59
C ARG A 109 29.71 19.44 19.92
N TRP A 110 30.19 20.70 19.89
CA TRP A 110 30.49 21.44 21.12
C TRP A 110 29.26 22.12 21.72
N LEU A 111 28.23 22.39 20.91
CA LEU A 111 26.96 22.96 21.35
C LEU A 111 26.01 21.92 21.95
N THR A 112 26.28 20.63 21.73
CA THR A 112 25.43 19.52 22.16
C THR A 112 25.07 19.53 23.64
N PRO A 113 25.96 19.88 24.59
CA PRO A 113 25.60 20.01 26.01
C PRO A 113 24.57 21.10 26.31
N LEU A 114 24.48 22.13 25.47
CA LEU A 114 23.56 23.26 25.66
C LEU A 114 22.16 22.96 25.13
N PHE A 115 21.99 21.98 24.23
CA PHE A 115 20.69 21.63 23.64
C PHE A 115 19.76 20.85 24.58
N SER A 116 20.26 20.35 25.73
CA SER A 116 19.42 19.65 26.72
C SER A 116 18.30 20.53 27.27
N TYR A 117 18.51 21.85 27.32
CA TYR A 117 17.53 22.83 27.76
C TYR A 117 17.36 23.95 26.72
N SER A 118 16.15 24.50 26.64
CA SER A 118 15.92 25.68 25.81
C SER A 118 16.70 26.89 26.37
N SER A 119 17.02 27.85 25.51
CA SER A 119 17.68 29.10 25.91
C SER A 119 16.94 29.84 27.03
N TYR A 120 15.60 29.82 26.98
CA TYR A 120 14.74 30.38 28.02
C TYR A 120 14.90 29.65 29.37
N LEU A 121 14.96 28.31 29.36
CA LEU A 121 15.08 27.52 30.58
C LEU A 121 16.46 27.71 31.23
N TRP A 122 17.53 27.79 30.44
CA TRP A 122 18.87 28.16 30.93
C TRP A 122 18.86 29.50 31.65
N PHE A 123 18.18 30.50 31.08
CA PHE A 123 18.02 31.81 31.71
C PHE A 123 17.27 31.72 33.06
N CYS A 124 16.17 30.96 33.13
CA CYS A 124 15.43 30.74 34.37
C CYS A 124 16.29 30.04 35.44
N ILE A 125 17.10 29.05 35.07
CA ILE A 125 17.99 28.34 36.00
C ILE A 125 19.04 29.30 36.56
N ILE A 126 19.68 30.11 35.71
CA ILE A 126 20.68 31.09 36.17
C ILE A 126 20.02 32.11 37.11
N LEU A 127 18.85 32.63 36.74
CA LEU A 127 18.12 33.61 37.54
C LEU A 127 17.73 33.05 38.92
N THR A 128 17.22 31.82 38.98
CA THR A 128 16.82 31.17 40.24
C THR A 128 18.02 30.91 41.15
N LEU A 129 19.16 30.50 40.61
CA LEU A 129 20.41 30.34 41.38
C LEU A 129 20.90 31.68 41.94
N VAL A 130 20.86 32.76 41.16
CA VAL A 130 21.23 34.10 41.63
C VAL A 130 20.31 34.57 42.77
N ILE A 131 19.00 34.37 42.65
CA ILE A 131 18.04 34.71 43.71
C ILE A 131 18.31 33.87 44.96
N ALA A 132 18.57 32.57 44.83
CA ALA A 132 18.88 31.70 45.96
C ALA A 132 20.16 32.14 46.70
N ILE A 133 21.22 32.51 45.97
CA ILE A 133 22.45 33.05 46.54
C ILE A 133 22.18 34.36 47.28
N PHE A 134 21.40 35.27 46.70
CA PHE A 134 21.06 36.55 47.31
C PHE A 134 20.25 36.39 48.60
N VAL A 135 19.20 35.56 48.58
CA VAL A 135 18.35 35.28 49.74
C VAL A 135 19.17 34.62 50.86
N LEU A 136 20.00 33.63 50.54
CA LEU A 136 20.84 32.95 51.53
C LEU A 136 21.88 33.91 52.14
N SER A 137 22.50 34.77 51.31
CA SER A 137 23.41 35.80 51.80
C SER A 137 22.72 36.79 52.75
N LEU A 138 21.47 37.15 52.48
CA LEU A 138 20.68 38.05 53.33
C LEU A 138 20.30 37.38 54.66
N VAL A 139 19.89 36.11 54.63
CA VAL A 139 19.59 35.34 55.86
C VAL A 139 20.82 35.21 56.75
N LEU A 140 21.98 34.87 56.18
CA LEU A 140 23.25 34.78 56.91
C LEU A 140 23.69 36.14 57.49
N PHE A 141 23.44 37.22 56.76
CA PHE A 141 23.70 38.59 57.22
C PHE A 141 22.80 38.97 58.40
N CYS A 142 21.48 38.76 58.30
CA CYS A 142 20.53 39.06 59.37
C CYS A 142 20.78 38.26 60.64
N TYR A 143 21.12 36.96 60.50
CA TYR A 143 21.44 36.09 61.63
C TYR A 143 22.65 36.60 62.42
N ASN A 144 23.76 36.91 61.74
CA ASN A 144 24.95 37.42 62.41
C ASN A 144 24.75 38.83 62.97
N HIS A 145 23.95 39.68 62.32
CA HIS A 145 23.60 40.99 62.85
C HIS A 145 22.85 40.87 64.20
N ASN A 146 21.83 40.01 64.29
CA ASN A 146 21.11 39.75 65.54
C ASN A 146 21.99 39.12 66.62
N LYS A 147 22.89 38.20 66.24
CA LYS A 147 23.85 37.59 67.18
C LYS A 147 24.86 38.60 67.73
N THR A 148 25.28 39.56 66.91
CA THR A 148 26.22 40.62 67.31
C THR A 148 25.55 41.64 68.24
N LEU A 149 24.27 41.96 68.00
CA LEU A 149 23.46 42.80 68.89
C LEU A 149 23.27 42.19 70.30
N ASN A 150 23.19 40.85 70.41
CA ASN A 150 23.02 40.16 71.69
C ASN A 150 24.32 39.93 72.49
N LEU A 151 25.51 40.13 71.90
CA LEU A 151 26.80 39.75 72.53
C LEU A 151 27.82 40.89 72.73
N ASN A 152 27.49 42.16 72.42
CA ASN A 152 28.33 43.34 72.70
C ASN A 152 29.85 43.19 72.37
N TYR A 153 30.19 42.60 71.22
CA TYR A 153 31.57 42.53 70.71
C TYR A 153 31.70 43.27 69.37
N PRO A 154 32.75 44.10 69.16
CA PRO A 154 32.96 44.78 67.89
C PRO A 154 33.72 43.88 66.91
N LEU A 155 33.19 43.68 65.70
CA LEU A 155 33.89 42.99 64.61
C LEU A 155 34.04 43.90 63.38
N LYS A 156 35.25 43.90 62.80
CA LYS A 156 35.66 44.67 61.60
C LYS A 156 34.68 44.44 60.43
N ARG A 157 33.95 45.49 60.05
CA ARG A 157 32.76 45.48 59.16
C ARG A 157 33.00 45.12 57.69
N LYS A 158 34.21 45.28 57.15
CA LYS A 158 34.51 45.08 55.70
C LYS A 158 34.84 43.64 55.31
N THR A 159 35.47 42.87 56.20
CA THR A 159 35.88 41.47 55.91
C THR A 159 34.70 40.50 56.03
N THR A 160 33.65 40.85 56.78
CA THR A 160 32.53 39.95 57.08
C THR A 160 31.56 39.76 55.91
N TYR A 161 31.30 40.79 55.09
CA TYR A 161 30.34 40.71 53.98
C TYR A 161 30.83 39.80 52.84
N ILE A 162 32.14 39.88 52.52
CA ILE A 162 32.77 39.06 51.48
C ILE A 162 32.68 37.57 51.86
N HIS A 163 32.92 37.23 53.13
CA HIS A 163 32.81 35.86 53.61
C HIS A 163 31.37 35.30 53.58
N PHE A 164 30.33 36.14 53.71
CA PHE A 164 28.94 35.68 53.62
C PHE A 164 28.52 35.35 52.19
N LEU A 165 28.91 36.20 51.23
CA LEU A 165 28.65 35.95 49.83
C LEU A 165 29.40 34.70 49.35
N GLU A 166 30.67 34.55 49.73
CA GLU A 166 31.47 33.36 49.44
C GLU A 166 30.84 32.07 50.04
N SER A 167 30.34 32.15 51.27
CA SER A 167 29.61 31.05 51.90
C SER A 167 28.29 30.74 51.20
N ALA A 168 27.52 31.74 50.78
CA ALA A 168 26.26 31.54 50.06
C ALA A 168 26.49 30.93 48.66
N VAL A 169 27.52 31.38 47.95
CA VAL A 169 27.92 30.83 46.63
C VAL A 169 28.33 29.38 46.76
N THR A 170 29.16 29.03 47.76
CA THR A 170 29.59 27.64 47.98
C THR A 170 28.44 26.73 48.37
N ILE A 171 27.54 27.18 49.27
CA ILE A 171 26.36 26.41 49.71
C ILE A 171 25.39 26.14 48.55
N VAL A 172 25.21 27.09 47.62
CA VAL A 172 24.27 26.92 46.49
C VAL A 172 24.88 26.18 45.32
N LEU A 173 26.11 26.53 44.90
CA LEU A 173 26.71 25.98 43.69
C LEU A 173 27.30 24.58 43.90
N LYS A 174 27.94 24.28 45.04
CA LYS A 174 28.55 22.95 45.25
C LYS A 174 27.53 21.81 45.09
N PRO A 175 26.31 21.88 45.68
CA PRO A 175 25.28 20.87 45.44
C PRO A 175 24.83 20.73 43.98
N VAL A 176 24.73 21.85 43.25
CA VAL A 176 24.35 21.86 41.82
C VAL A 176 25.40 21.15 40.96
N PHE A 177 26.67 21.28 41.32
CA PHE A 177 27.78 20.54 40.69
C PHE A 177 28.07 19.19 41.38
N GLN A 178 27.17 18.70 42.24
CA GLN A 178 27.30 17.43 42.96
C GLN A 178 28.58 17.31 43.82
N GLN A 179 29.09 18.43 44.31
CA GLN A 179 30.21 18.49 45.24
C GLN A 179 29.71 18.53 46.68
N SER A 180 30.40 17.79 47.58
CA SER A 180 30.06 17.76 49.01
C SER A 180 30.43 19.08 49.70
N LEU A 181 29.57 19.53 50.61
CA LEU A 181 29.85 20.62 51.54
C LEU A 181 30.72 20.11 52.71
N THR A 182 31.67 20.93 53.16
CA THR A 182 32.49 20.62 54.34
C THR A 182 31.73 20.95 55.64
N LEU A 183 32.11 20.32 56.76
CA LEU A 183 31.48 20.53 58.07
C LEU A 183 31.43 22.00 58.53
N ARG A 184 32.36 22.83 58.04
CA ARG A 184 32.44 24.27 58.35
C ARG A 184 31.46 25.11 57.52
N GLU A 185 31.01 24.60 56.38
CA GLU A 185 30.10 25.26 55.45
C GLU A 185 28.62 24.93 55.72
N LEU A 186 28.34 24.04 56.68
CA LEU A 186 26.97 23.67 57.04
C LEU A 186 26.28 24.78 57.83
N PRO A 187 25.07 25.22 57.42
CA PRO A 187 24.30 26.19 58.17
C PRO A 187 23.87 25.61 59.52
N ILE A 188 24.05 26.39 60.58
CA ILE A 188 23.72 25.98 61.96
C ILE A 188 22.22 26.21 62.25
N GLU A 189 21.64 27.25 61.65
CA GLU A 189 20.28 27.72 61.90
C GLU A 189 19.22 26.93 61.11
N ILE A 190 18.00 26.83 61.67
CA ILE A 190 16.87 26.10 61.07
C ILE A 190 16.44 26.71 59.72
N ALA A 191 16.38 28.04 59.60
CA ALA A 191 15.94 28.71 58.36
C ALA A 191 16.90 28.45 57.18
N SER A 192 18.21 28.53 57.42
CA SER A 192 19.23 28.25 56.42
C SER A 192 19.35 26.74 56.11
N LYS A 193 19.07 25.86 57.07
CA LYS A 193 18.93 24.41 56.83
C LYS A 193 17.74 24.07 55.93
N LEU A 194 16.58 24.73 56.13
CA LEU A 194 15.39 24.54 55.28
C LEU A 194 15.68 25.00 53.84
N LEU A 195 16.29 26.18 53.69
CA LEU A 195 16.66 26.72 52.37
C LEU A 195 17.70 25.84 51.67
N MET A 196 18.70 25.33 52.40
CA MET A 196 19.67 24.36 51.89
C MET A 196 18.98 23.06 51.46
N GLY A 197 18.02 22.54 52.23
CA GLY A 197 17.24 21.36 51.85
C GLY A 197 16.47 21.55 50.55
N LEU A 198 15.86 22.73 50.35
CA LEU A 198 15.18 23.09 49.11
C LEU A 198 16.16 23.22 47.93
N VAL A 199 17.33 23.82 48.13
CA VAL A 199 18.38 23.92 47.11
C VAL A 199 18.93 22.54 46.73
N LEU A 200 19.08 21.62 47.70
CA LEU A 200 19.50 20.24 47.45
C LEU A 200 18.46 19.46 46.63
N LEU A 201 17.17 19.62 46.96
CA LEU A 201 16.08 19.03 46.16
C LEU A 201 16.07 19.60 44.74
N LEU A 202 16.20 20.93 44.59
CA LEU A 202 16.28 21.59 43.29
C LEU A 202 17.49 21.09 42.48
N ALA A 203 18.66 20.98 43.10
CA ALA A 203 19.87 20.47 42.47
C ALA A 203 19.70 19.01 42.00
N LEU A 204 19.03 18.17 42.79
CA LEU A 204 18.73 16.79 42.41
C LEU A 204 17.82 16.74 41.18
N PHE A 205 16.75 17.54 41.14
CA PHE A 205 15.84 17.60 39.99
C PHE A 205 16.52 18.17 38.74
N LEU A 206 17.29 19.25 38.86
CA LEU A 206 18.00 19.87 37.73
C LEU A 206 19.07 18.93 37.17
N THR A 207 19.87 18.28 38.00
CA THR A 207 20.94 17.38 37.53
C THR A 207 20.40 16.09 36.90
N SER A 208 19.34 15.52 37.48
CA SER A 208 18.68 14.33 36.90
C SER A 208 17.96 14.66 35.59
N SER A 209 17.27 15.79 35.51
CA SER A 209 16.62 16.26 34.28
C SER A 209 17.62 16.63 33.19
N TYR A 210 18.72 17.30 33.54
CA TYR A 210 19.78 17.62 32.58
C TYR A 210 20.48 16.34 32.09
N GLY A 211 20.76 15.40 33.00
CA GLY A 211 21.36 14.12 32.65
C GLY A 211 20.49 13.27 31.71
N SER A 212 19.16 13.24 31.93
CA SER A 212 18.24 12.55 31.04
C SER A 212 18.07 13.25 29.69
N GLY A 213 18.01 14.58 29.68
CA GLY A 213 17.98 15.38 28.45
C GLY A 213 19.24 15.21 27.62
N LEU A 214 20.42 15.28 28.26
CA LEU A 214 21.71 15.10 27.60
C LEU A 214 21.87 13.68 27.04
N ALA A 215 21.46 12.66 27.81
CA ALA A 215 21.46 11.28 27.32
C ALA A 215 20.60 11.13 26.06
N THR A 216 19.43 11.78 26.03
CA THR A 216 18.53 11.77 24.87
C THR A 216 19.18 12.46 23.66
N VAL A 217 19.73 13.66 23.84
CA VAL A 217 20.41 14.42 22.76
C VAL A 217 21.64 13.66 22.24
N MET A 218 22.35 12.93 23.09
CA MET A 218 23.51 12.12 22.67
C MET A 218 23.14 10.81 21.99
N THR A 219 21.92 10.31 22.17
CA THR A 219 21.45 9.10 21.47
C THR A 219 21.08 9.37 20.01
N ILE A 220 20.66 10.60 19.68
CA ILE A 220 20.21 10.99 18.35
C ILE A 220 21.14 12.06 17.79
N PRO A 221 21.91 11.82 16.71
CA PRO A 221 22.72 12.84 16.10
C PRO A 221 21.83 13.99 15.60
N THR A 222 22.13 15.21 16.05
CA THR A 222 21.48 16.42 15.55
C THR A 222 22.13 16.82 14.22
N TYR A 223 21.31 17.06 13.22
CA TYR A 223 21.73 17.57 11.92
C TYR A 223 21.33 19.04 11.77
N GLU A 224 21.92 19.74 10.81
CA GLU A 224 21.43 21.04 10.35
C GLU A 224 20.00 20.92 9.77
N ASN A 225 19.31 22.05 9.69
CA ASN A 225 17.99 22.09 9.10
C ASN A 225 18.07 21.64 7.64
N ALA A 226 17.36 20.56 7.31
CA ALA A 226 17.28 20.06 5.95
C ALA A 226 16.37 20.95 5.10
N ILE A 227 16.81 21.25 3.88
CA ILE A 227 16.02 21.98 2.89
C ILE A 227 14.93 21.05 2.37
N ASN A 228 13.69 21.25 2.80
CA ASN A 228 12.57 20.35 2.45
C ASN A 228 11.43 21.07 1.73
N THR A 229 11.21 22.35 2.04
CA THR A 229 10.11 23.16 1.50
C THR A 229 10.60 24.16 0.47
N VAL A 230 9.68 24.70 -0.33
CA VAL A 230 10.00 25.77 -1.30
C VAL A 230 10.56 27.01 -0.59
N GLU A 231 10.06 27.31 0.62
CA GLU A 231 10.53 28.45 1.42
C GLU A 231 11.93 28.21 2.00
N ASP A 232 12.23 27.00 2.47
CA ASP A 232 13.59 26.64 2.91
C ASP A 232 14.58 26.77 1.74
N PHE A 233 14.17 26.35 0.54
CA PHE A 233 14.99 26.44 -0.66
C PHE A 233 15.25 27.90 -1.05
N ALA A 234 14.22 28.75 -1.08
CA ALA A 234 14.35 30.18 -1.35
C ALA A 234 15.25 30.90 -0.33
N ASN A 235 15.17 30.52 0.96
CA ASN A 235 15.98 31.12 2.03
C ASN A 235 17.41 30.56 2.10
N SER A 236 17.65 29.36 1.58
CA SER A 236 18.99 28.76 1.50
C SER A 236 19.93 29.54 0.58
N GLY A 237 19.38 30.21 -0.45
CA GLY A 237 20.17 30.91 -1.46
C GLY A 237 21.07 30.01 -2.29
N LEU A 238 20.77 28.71 -2.35
CA LEU A 238 21.51 27.69 -3.09
C LEU A 238 21.42 27.94 -4.60
N ASP A 239 22.56 27.93 -5.28
CA ASP A 239 22.59 27.94 -6.75
C ASP A 239 22.14 26.56 -7.25
N TRP A 240 21.27 26.54 -8.26
CA TRP A 240 20.67 25.32 -8.79
C TRP A 240 20.46 25.41 -10.29
N GLY A 241 20.23 24.27 -10.94
CA GLY A 241 20.16 24.25 -12.40
C GLY A 241 19.83 22.90 -13.00
N ALA A 242 19.69 22.96 -14.32
CA ALA A 242 19.46 21.82 -15.19
C ALA A 242 20.06 22.11 -16.58
N THR A 243 19.84 21.22 -17.53
CA THR A 243 20.38 21.33 -18.89
C THR A 243 19.83 22.50 -19.69
N GLN A 244 18.57 22.90 -19.43
CA GLN A 244 17.85 23.95 -20.14
C GLN A 244 16.96 24.75 -19.17
N ASP A 245 16.43 25.88 -19.62
CA ASP A 245 15.51 26.76 -18.88
C ASP A 245 14.05 26.27 -18.84
N ALA A 246 13.70 25.21 -19.59
CA ALA A 246 12.40 24.55 -19.56
C ALA A 246 11.89 24.27 -18.12
N TRP A 247 12.80 24.00 -17.18
CA TRP A 247 12.52 23.71 -15.78
C TRP A 247 11.98 24.89 -14.96
N ILE A 248 12.11 26.14 -15.45
CA ILE A 248 11.60 27.34 -14.77
C ILE A 248 10.45 28.02 -15.51
N MET A 249 10.09 27.56 -16.72
CA MET A 249 9.08 28.19 -17.58
C MET A 249 7.77 28.49 -16.86
N SER A 250 7.30 27.56 -16.01
CA SER A 250 6.02 27.69 -15.30
C SER A 250 6.06 28.64 -14.10
N ILE A 251 7.25 28.99 -13.62
CA ILE A 251 7.46 29.87 -12.46
C ILE A 251 8.23 31.15 -12.79
N GLN A 252 8.67 31.32 -14.05
CA GLN A 252 9.50 32.44 -14.49
C GLN A 252 8.82 33.79 -14.31
N ASN A 253 7.49 33.83 -14.52
CA ASN A 253 6.67 35.04 -14.40
C ASN A 253 5.95 35.15 -13.04
N ALA A 254 6.31 34.32 -12.05
CA ALA A 254 5.67 34.35 -10.75
C ALA A 254 6.02 35.63 -9.96
N GLU A 255 5.00 36.31 -9.41
CA GLU A 255 5.18 37.55 -8.63
C GLU A 255 5.60 37.30 -7.18
N GLU A 256 5.40 36.08 -6.66
CA GLU A 256 5.71 35.76 -5.27
C GLU A 256 7.23 35.82 -5.01
N GLN A 257 7.62 36.51 -3.94
CA GLN A 257 9.04 36.78 -3.64
C GLN A 257 9.90 35.51 -3.52
N ARG A 258 9.32 34.39 -3.06
CA ARG A 258 10.03 33.10 -2.97
C ARG A 258 10.43 32.55 -4.33
N TYR A 259 9.53 32.60 -5.32
CA TYR A 259 9.80 32.12 -6.68
C TYR A 259 10.76 33.06 -7.42
N VAL A 260 10.63 34.37 -7.23
CA VAL A 260 11.59 35.35 -7.80
C VAL A 260 13.01 35.06 -7.31
N LYS A 261 13.20 34.77 -6.01
CA LYS A 261 14.50 34.38 -5.46
C LYS A 261 15.01 33.08 -6.09
N ILE A 262 14.16 32.06 -6.17
CA ILE A 262 14.51 30.74 -6.73
C ILE A 262 14.92 30.86 -8.20
N VAL A 263 14.13 31.54 -9.02
CA VAL A 263 14.40 31.73 -10.46
C VAL A 263 15.68 32.54 -10.67
N SER A 264 15.96 33.56 -9.83
CA SER A 264 17.20 34.35 -9.93
C SER A 264 18.49 33.54 -9.70
N LYS A 265 18.36 32.36 -9.08
CA LYS A 265 19.46 31.44 -8.76
C LYS A 265 19.53 30.22 -9.68
N PHE A 266 18.67 30.16 -10.69
CA PHE A 266 18.65 29.09 -11.66
C PHE A 266 19.67 29.33 -12.78
N HIS A 267 20.39 28.28 -13.17
CA HIS A 267 21.39 28.32 -14.23
C HIS A 267 21.17 27.17 -15.23
N PRO A 268 20.98 27.46 -16.53
CA PRO A 268 21.06 26.44 -17.58
C PRO A 268 22.54 26.09 -17.83
N ILE A 269 22.90 24.83 -17.61
CA ILE A 269 24.31 24.36 -17.58
C ILE A 269 24.42 23.05 -18.37
N SER A 270 25.56 22.83 -19.05
CA SER A 270 25.81 21.57 -19.78
C SER A 270 25.86 20.35 -18.85
N GLU A 271 25.55 19.15 -19.38
CA GLU A 271 25.58 17.90 -18.60
C GLU A 271 26.96 17.61 -18.00
N GLU A 272 28.05 17.90 -18.73
CA GLU A 272 29.41 17.72 -18.23
C GLU A 272 29.73 18.60 -17.02
N GLU A 273 29.27 19.84 -17.04
CA GLU A 273 29.44 20.78 -15.94
C GLU A 273 28.55 20.42 -14.75
N LEU A 274 27.30 19.99 -14.98
CA LEU A 274 26.41 19.45 -13.94
C LEU A 274 27.03 18.24 -13.24
N PHE A 275 27.73 17.37 -13.98
CA PHE A 275 28.49 16.25 -13.40
C PHE A 275 29.68 16.70 -12.54
N GLN A 276 30.31 17.84 -12.84
CA GLN A 276 31.34 18.41 -11.94
C GLN A 276 30.71 19.01 -10.69
N PHE A 277 29.58 19.71 -10.83
CA PHE A 277 28.85 20.27 -9.70
C PHE A 277 28.30 19.18 -8.76
N SER A 278 27.93 18.01 -9.27
CA SER A 278 27.39 16.92 -8.44
C SER A 278 28.44 16.40 -7.44
N LYS A 279 29.72 16.58 -7.74
CA LYS A 279 30.82 16.26 -6.82
C LYS A 279 31.11 17.35 -5.78
N SER A 280 30.61 18.57 -5.99
CA SER A 280 30.89 19.72 -5.11
C SER A 280 30.04 19.74 -3.83
N GLY A 281 28.84 19.14 -3.87
CA GLY A 281 27.89 19.14 -2.75
C GLY A 281 27.37 20.52 -2.33
N LYS A 282 27.40 21.51 -3.24
CA LYS A 282 26.96 22.90 -2.99
C LYS A 282 26.00 23.43 -4.05
N PHE A 283 25.42 22.55 -4.86
CA PHE A 283 24.56 22.89 -5.98
C PHE A 283 23.28 22.06 -5.90
N GLY A 284 22.14 22.64 -6.28
CA GLY A 284 20.86 21.92 -6.39
C GLY A 284 20.61 21.42 -7.81
N PHE A 285 20.08 20.21 -7.96
CA PHE A 285 19.75 19.64 -9.27
C PHE A 285 18.25 19.52 -9.44
N SER A 286 17.73 20.05 -10.54
CA SER A 286 16.32 19.85 -10.89
C SER A 286 16.07 18.37 -11.22
N ILE A 287 15.00 17.83 -10.66
CA ILE A 287 14.53 16.46 -10.88
C ILE A 287 13.03 16.50 -11.06
N GLU A 288 12.51 15.67 -11.95
CA GLU A 288 11.08 15.54 -12.14
C GLU A 288 10.56 14.32 -11.36
N ARG A 289 9.53 14.54 -10.55
CA ARG A 289 8.77 13.51 -9.86
C ARG A 289 7.68 13.00 -10.80
N LEU A 290 7.77 11.72 -11.13
CA LEU A 290 6.81 11.03 -11.98
C LEU A 290 5.61 10.53 -11.13
N PRO A 291 4.43 10.31 -11.73
CA PRO A 291 3.21 9.94 -11.00
C PRO A 291 3.27 8.57 -10.30
N PHE A 292 4.15 7.66 -10.72
CA PHE A 292 4.27 6.29 -10.21
C PHE A 292 5.47 6.10 -9.26
N GLU A 293 5.79 7.14 -8.49
CA GLU A 293 6.89 7.18 -7.50
C GLU A 293 8.31 7.05 -8.06
N ASP A 294 8.51 7.12 -9.37
CA ASP A 294 9.83 7.22 -10.01
C ASP A 294 10.24 8.68 -10.24
N TYR A 295 11.50 8.89 -10.57
CA TYR A 295 12.04 10.22 -10.83
C TYR A 295 12.73 10.26 -12.19
N ALA A 296 12.54 11.34 -12.96
CA ALA A 296 13.37 11.60 -14.13
C ALA A 296 14.68 12.26 -13.65
N ILE A 297 15.75 11.47 -13.61
CA ILE A 297 17.07 11.87 -13.11
C ILE A 297 18.04 11.85 -14.29
N GLY A 298 18.75 12.95 -14.51
CA GLY A 298 19.79 13.00 -15.53
C GLY A 298 21.02 12.15 -15.17
N ASP A 299 21.70 11.64 -16.20
CA ASP A 299 22.89 10.76 -16.10
C ASP A 299 24.10 11.37 -15.37
N TYR A 300 24.07 12.69 -15.15
CA TYR A 300 25.06 13.41 -14.36
C TYR A 300 24.97 13.13 -12.84
N ILE A 301 23.90 12.47 -12.35
CA ILE A 301 23.78 12.00 -10.96
C ILE A 301 24.01 10.49 -10.92
N LYS A 302 25.18 10.09 -10.42
CA LYS A 302 25.61 8.68 -10.34
C LYS A 302 25.57 8.14 -8.91
N GLU A 303 25.72 6.81 -8.79
CA GLU A 303 25.71 6.08 -7.51
C GLU A 303 26.75 6.57 -6.50
N ASP A 304 27.88 7.13 -6.95
CA ASP A 304 28.97 7.60 -6.10
C ASP A 304 28.66 8.94 -5.41
N VAL A 305 27.81 9.76 -6.02
CA VAL A 305 27.48 11.11 -5.52
C VAL A 305 26.13 11.19 -4.84
N ILE A 306 25.18 10.29 -5.16
CA ILE A 306 23.79 10.40 -4.70
C ILE A 306 23.66 10.43 -3.17
N ASP A 307 24.57 9.76 -2.46
CA ASP A 307 24.60 9.74 -1.00
C ASP A 307 24.83 11.11 -0.34
N ASN A 308 25.40 12.07 -1.07
CA ASN A 308 25.67 13.42 -0.58
C ASN A 308 24.47 14.35 -0.71
N PHE A 309 23.36 13.87 -1.28
CA PHE A 309 22.17 14.66 -1.52
C PHE A 309 20.94 14.01 -0.87
N HIS A 310 19.91 14.82 -0.66
CA HIS A 310 18.57 14.37 -0.33
C HIS A 310 17.55 15.08 -1.19
N LEU A 311 16.42 14.42 -1.44
CA LEU A 311 15.33 14.97 -2.21
C LEU A 311 14.49 15.93 -1.35
N MET A 312 14.10 17.08 -1.90
CA MET A 312 13.10 17.95 -1.26
C MET A 312 11.76 17.23 -1.10
N LYS A 313 11.04 17.53 0.00
CA LYS A 313 9.73 16.92 0.28
C LYS A 313 8.62 17.58 -0.52
N GLU A 314 8.69 18.90 -0.63
CA GLU A 314 7.77 19.70 -1.42
C GLU A 314 8.32 19.85 -2.84
N ASP A 315 7.45 19.75 -3.82
CA ASP A 315 7.78 20.08 -5.21
C ASP A 315 7.74 21.61 -5.38
N LEU A 316 8.67 22.16 -6.17
CA LEU A 316 8.69 23.59 -6.49
C LEU A 316 7.38 24.02 -7.14
N TYR A 317 6.91 23.21 -8.08
CA TYR A 317 5.58 23.28 -8.70
C TYR A 317 5.25 21.92 -9.34
N TRP A 318 4.00 21.72 -9.72
CA TRP A 318 3.58 20.56 -10.50
C TRP A 318 2.74 21.03 -11.69
N GLU A 319 2.79 20.27 -12.78
CA GLU A 319 2.03 20.57 -13.99
C GLU A 319 1.60 19.28 -14.70
N GLN A 320 0.89 19.41 -15.81
CA GLN A 320 0.39 18.31 -16.62
C GLN A 320 1.19 18.23 -17.92
N CYS A 321 1.76 17.06 -18.21
CA CYS A 321 2.34 16.79 -19.52
C CYS A 321 1.23 16.66 -20.58
N VAL A 322 1.44 17.28 -21.74
CA VAL A 322 0.51 17.29 -22.86
C VAL A 322 1.26 17.03 -24.17
N ILE A 323 0.55 16.48 -25.15
CA ILE A 323 1.01 16.45 -26.54
C ILE A 323 0.61 17.77 -27.18
N MET A 324 1.57 18.49 -27.73
CA MET A 324 1.32 19.73 -28.44
C MET A 324 1.15 19.47 -29.94
N LEU A 325 0.20 20.17 -30.54
CA LEU A 325 -0.09 20.12 -31.97
C LEU A 325 -0.10 21.53 -32.54
N ARG A 326 -0.04 21.62 -33.87
CA ARG A 326 -0.32 22.87 -34.57
C ARG A 326 -1.70 23.41 -34.16
N LYS A 327 -1.85 24.74 -34.06
CA LYS A 327 -3.14 25.39 -33.85
C LYS A 327 -4.19 24.94 -34.88
N ASN A 328 -5.42 24.69 -34.42
CA ASN A 328 -6.55 24.18 -35.20
C ASN A 328 -6.29 22.81 -35.84
N SER A 329 -5.58 21.90 -35.17
CA SER A 329 -5.30 20.58 -35.70
C SER A 329 -6.55 19.71 -35.72
N VAL A 330 -6.82 19.09 -36.87
CA VAL A 330 -7.94 18.14 -37.05
C VAL A 330 -7.73 16.87 -36.20
N LEU A 331 -6.50 16.59 -35.78
CA LEU A 331 -6.14 15.40 -35.02
C LEU A 331 -6.51 15.50 -33.53
N LEU A 332 -6.67 16.72 -32.99
CA LEU A 332 -6.81 16.95 -31.55
C LEU A 332 -8.00 16.20 -30.92
N PRO A 333 -9.24 16.24 -31.46
CA PRO A 333 -10.37 15.51 -30.84
C PRO A 333 -10.18 14.00 -30.83
N ALA A 334 -9.55 13.45 -31.88
CA ALA A 334 -9.27 12.02 -32.00
C ALA A 334 -8.15 11.59 -31.04
N LEU A 335 -7.14 12.45 -30.86
CA LEU A 335 -6.03 12.26 -29.94
C LEU A 335 -6.51 12.33 -28.48
N ASP A 336 -7.34 13.31 -28.13
CA ASP A 336 -7.91 13.45 -26.79
C ASP A 336 -8.70 12.22 -26.37
N LEU A 337 -9.57 11.71 -27.24
CA LEU A 337 -10.32 10.47 -27.00
C LEU A 337 -9.41 9.24 -26.89
N PHE A 338 -8.26 9.25 -27.57
CA PHE A 338 -7.29 8.19 -27.46
C PHE A 338 -6.52 8.25 -26.14
N ILE A 339 -6.05 9.45 -25.75
CA ILE A 339 -5.35 9.72 -24.49
C ILE A 339 -6.20 9.25 -23.30
N LEU A 340 -7.49 9.60 -23.28
CA LEU A 340 -8.39 9.17 -22.21
C LEU A 340 -8.50 7.64 -22.10
N LYS A 341 -8.50 6.92 -23.24
CA LYS A 341 -8.57 5.45 -23.26
C LYS A 341 -7.29 4.79 -22.81
N ILE A 342 -6.13 5.30 -23.22
CA ILE A 342 -4.84 4.73 -22.78
C ILE A 342 -4.57 5.03 -21.31
N PHE A 343 -5.07 6.17 -20.80
CA PHE A 343 -5.03 6.53 -19.40
C PHE A 343 -5.93 5.60 -18.57
N GLU A 344 -7.18 5.39 -19.00
CA GLU A 344 -8.12 4.45 -18.37
C GLU A 344 -7.57 3.01 -18.35
N ALA A 345 -6.87 2.59 -19.41
CA ALA A 345 -6.25 1.27 -19.50
C ALA A 345 -4.92 1.12 -18.72
N GLY A 346 -4.40 2.20 -18.10
CA GLY A 346 -3.13 2.15 -17.36
C GLY A 346 -1.87 1.96 -18.22
N LEU A 347 -1.97 2.07 -19.55
CA LEU A 347 -0.84 1.82 -20.47
C LEU A 347 0.30 2.82 -20.30
N ILE A 348 -0.02 4.06 -19.96
CA ILE A 348 0.96 5.11 -19.69
C ILE A 348 1.87 4.73 -18.51
N SER A 349 1.30 4.11 -17.46
CA SER A 349 2.05 3.60 -16.31
C SER A 349 2.97 2.46 -16.71
N HIS A 350 2.45 1.51 -17.50
CA HIS A 350 3.23 0.39 -18.01
C HIS A 350 4.45 0.85 -18.81
N TRP A 351 4.28 1.74 -19.79
CA TRP A 351 5.39 2.25 -20.62
C TRP A 351 6.38 3.11 -19.84
N GLN A 352 5.92 3.86 -18.85
CA GLN A 352 6.82 4.60 -17.98
C GLN A 352 7.70 3.64 -17.15
N ASN A 353 7.09 2.65 -16.49
CA ASN A 353 7.81 1.69 -15.66
C ASN A 353 8.79 0.86 -16.50
N GLU A 354 8.37 0.42 -17.69
CA GLU A 354 9.23 -0.27 -18.64
C GLU A 354 10.46 0.57 -19.03
N ALA A 355 10.26 1.87 -19.33
CA ALA A 355 11.35 2.77 -19.65
C ALA A 355 12.29 3.02 -18.45
N VAL A 356 11.75 3.18 -17.25
CA VAL A 356 12.55 3.34 -16.01
C VAL A 356 13.39 2.08 -15.76
N ASP A 357 12.79 0.89 -15.85
CA ASP A 357 13.48 -0.38 -15.58
C ASP A 357 14.59 -0.69 -16.59
N LEU A 358 14.42 -0.28 -17.85
CA LEU A 358 15.38 -0.55 -18.93
C LEU A 358 16.52 0.47 -19.00
N TYR A 359 16.22 1.76 -18.79
CA TYR A 359 17.16 2.84 -19.09
C TYR A 359 17.69 3.55 -17.84
N MET A 360 16.95 3.58 -16.74
CA MET A 360 17.37 4.30 -15.53
C MET A 360 18.08 3.39 -14.52
N ASN A 361 18.97 3.98 -13.71
CA ASN A 361 19.71 3.21 -12.72
C ASN A 361 18.84 2.92 -11.47
N PRO A 362 18.51 1.63 -11.18
CA PRO A 362 17.60 1.28 -10.09
C PRO A 362 18.16 1.60 -8.70
N LYS A 363 19.49 1.65 -8.53
CA LYS A 363 20.09 2.03 -7.25
C LYS A 363 20.00 3.53 -7.00
N VAL A 364 20.16 4.35 -8.04
CA VAL A 364 20.01 5.81 -7.94
C VAL A 364 18.54 6.15 -7.65
N GLN A 365 17.60 5.53 -8.38
CA GLN A 365 16.16 5.64 -8.09
C GLN A 365 15.83 5.29 -6.64
N ARG A 366 16.32 4.14 -6.16
CA ARG A 366 16.12 3.72 -4.77
C ARG A 366 16.77 4.69 -3.77
N ALA A 367 17.98 5.17 -4.03
CA ALA A 367 18.67 6.12 -3.15
C ALA A 367 17.95 7.46 -3.05
N VAL A 368 17.35 7.94 -4.15
CA VAL A 368 16.49 9.14 -4.13
C VAL A 368 15.21 8.89 -3.32
N LYS A 369 14.50 7.77 -3.58
CA LYS A 369 13.29 7.38 -2.84
C LYS A 369 13.55 7.22 -1.33
N GLU A 370 14.61 6.49 -0.99
CA GLU A 370 15.00 6.17 0.39
C GLU A 370 15.82 7.27 1.05
N GLY A 371 16.22 8.32 0.35
CA GLY A 371 16.99 9.45 0.89
C GLY A 371 16.30 10.13 2.10
N HIS A 372 14.98 9.95 2.23
CA HIS A 372 14.19 10.35 3.39
C HIS A 372 14.46 9.52 4.67
N ASN A 373 14.97 8.30 4.51
CA ASN A 373 15.24 7.30 5.54
C ASN A 373 16.72 6.85 5.51
N LYS A 374 17.68 7.79 5.63
CA LYS A 374 18.94 7.44 6.31
C LYS A 374 18.67 7.19 7.80
N SER A 375 17.82 6.19 8.07
CA SER A 375 17.51 5.67 9.37
C SER A 375 18.76 4.98 9.88
N PHE A 376 19.44 5.67 10.79
CA PHE A 376 20.04 5.11 11.99
C PHE A 376 20.53 3.67 11.84
N ARG A 377 21.77 3.50 11.38
CA ARG A 377 22.57 2.43 11.96
C ARG A 377 22.92 2.92 13.37
N PRO A 378 22.35 2.37 14.46
CA PRO A 378 22.87 2.66 15.78
C PRO A 378 24.32 2.20 15.76
N LEU A 379 25.24 3.16 15.83
CA LEU A 379 26.65 2.86 15.97
C LEU A 379 26.78 2.07 17.29
N LEU A 380 27.08 0.78 17.15
CA LEU A 380 27.21 -0.19 18.22
C LEU A 380 28.47 0.11 19.05
N ILE A 381 28.52 1.28 19.70
CA ILE A 381 29.61 1.69 20.61
C ILE A 381 29.08 1.99 22.03
N LEU A 382 27.76 1.89 22.25
CA LEU A 382 27.13 2.31 23.50
C LEU A 382 27.12 1.31 24.66
N PHE A 383 27.75 0.12 24.52
CA PHE A 383 27.93 -0.79 25.66
C PHE A 383 29.18 -0.51 26.52
N GLY A 384 30.10 0.36 26.06
CA GLY A 384 31.33 0.68 26.78
C GLY A 384 31.24 1.85 27.78
N PHE A 385 30.33 2.81 27.54
CA PHE A 385 30.27 4.05 28.33
C PHE A 385 29.15 4.08 29.37
N CYS A 386 28.03 3.37 29.13
CA CYS A 386 26.92 3.29 30.08
C CYS A 386 27.31 2.53 31.37
N THR A 387 28.25 1.59 31.28
CA THR A 387 28.77 0.86 32.44
C THR A 387 29.65 1.74 33.33
N ILE A 388 30.40 2.71 32.78
CA ILE A 388 31.32 3.55 33.56
C ILE A 388 30.57 4.58 34.41
N VAL A 389 29.51 5.20 33.87
CA VAL A 389 28.76 6.25 34.59
C VAL A 389 27.90 5.68 35.72
N VAL A 390 27.32 4.48 35.53
CA VAL A 390 26.57 3.77 36.59
C VAL A 390 27.52 3.24 37.67
N TYR A 391 28.74 2.84 37.31
CA TYR A 391 29.74 2.36 38.29
C TYR A 391 30.28 3.47 39.19
N THR A 392 30.33 4.72 38.71
CA THR A 392 30.77 5.87 39.51
C THR A 392 29.70 6.41 40.45
N THR A 393 28.41 6.35 40.08
CA THR A 393 27.32 6.85 40.94
C THR A 393 26.93 5.84 42.03
N MET A 394 27.08 4.53 41.79
CA MET A 394 26.82 3.51 42.82
C MET A 394 27.93 3.35 43.87
N LYS A 395 29.17 3.81 43.61
CA LYS A 395 30.29 3.72 44.56
C LYS A 395 30.22 4.69 45.75
N CYS A 396 29.33 5.69 45.73
CA CYS A 396 29.16 6.63 46.85
C CYS A 396 28.04 6.27 47.83
N TYR A 397 27.12 5.35 47.48
CA TYR A 397 25.92 5.10 48.30
C TYR A 397 25.88 3.77 49.06
N VAL A 398 26.81 2.83 48.81
CA VAL A 398 26.77 1.51 49.47
C VAL A 398 28.04 1.27 50.29
N LYS A 399 28.09 1.93 51.46
CA LYS A 399 28.99 1.56 52.55
C LYS A 399 28.20 1.40 53.85
N MET A 400 27.14 0.60 53.81
CA MET A 400 26.42 0.21 55.04
C MET A 400 25.57 -1.07 54.98
N PHE A 401 25.55 -1.86 53.90
CA PHE A 401 24.85 -3.15 53.91
C PHE A 401 25.50 -4.14 52.93
N HIS A 402 26.42 -4.98 53.42
CA HIS A 402 26.93 -6.12 52.68
C HIS A 402 27.28 -7.26 53.64
N VAL A 403 26.29 -8.12 53.94
CA VAL A 403 26.54 -9.53 54.34
C VAL A 403 25.51 -10.51 53.73
N VAL A 404 24.31 -10.08 53.31
CA VAL A 404 23.24 -11.05 52.95
C VAL A 404 23.03 -11.25 51.44
N TYR A 405 23.45 -10.32 50.57
CA TYR A 405 23.11 -10.40 49.14
C TYR A 405 24.10 -11.22 48.27
N VAL A 406 25.30 -11.50 48.78
CA VAL A 406 26.35 -12.20 48.01
C VAL A 406 26.17 -13.73 48.01
N VAL A 407 25.36 -14.28 48.93
CA VAL A 407 25.14 -15.74 49.04
C VAL A 407 23.99 -16.22 48.13
N LEU A 408 23.04 -15.36 47.75
CA LEU A 408 21.86 -15.76 46.97
C LEU A 408 22.05 -15.70 45.44
N VAL A 409 23.03 -14.95 44.93
CA VAL A 409 23.29 -14.85 43.48
C VAL A 409 24.26 -15.93 42.98
N LEU A 410 25.05 -16.53 43.87
CA LEU A 410 26.02 -17.58 43.54
C LEU A 410 25.43 -19.00 43.46
N LEU A 411 24.13 -19.18 43.72
CA LEU A 411 23.45 -20.49 43.65
C LEU A 411 22.53 -20.65 42.41
N ALA A 412 22.48 -19.68 41.50
CA ALA A 412 21.59 -19.71 40.33
C ALA A 412 22.28 -20.01 38.98
N TYR A 413 23.58 -20.35 38.97
CA TYR A 413 24.28 -20.76 37.75
C TYR A 413 25.07 -22.06 37.95
N SER A 414 24.41 -23.20 37.71
CA SER A 414 25.07 -24.49 37.43
C SER A 414 24.34 -25.22 36.29
N SER A 415 24.80 -24.96 35.05
CA SER A 415 25.00 -25.84 33.88
C SER A 415 23.88 -26.77 33.35
N PRO A 416 23.97 -27.34 32.12
CA PRO A 416 24.73 -26.99 30.90
C PRO A 416 23.87 -26.94 29.60
N ILE A 417 24.43 -26.31 28.56
CA ILE A 417 23.94 -26.33 27.17
C ILE A 417 24.61 -27.48 26.40
N SER A 418 23.81 -28.29 25.71
CA SER A 418 24.15 -29.10 24.54
C SER A 418 23.23 -28.59 23.42
N GLY A 419 23.57 -28.43 22.15
CA GLY A 419 24.73 -28.75 21.31
C GLY A 419 24.15 -28.97 19.90
N GLU A 420 24.58 -28.20 18.88
CA GLU A 420 24.51 -28.49 17.42
C GLU A 420 24.89 -27.24 16.56
N PRO A 421 25.29 -27.37 15.29
CA PRO A 421 26.66 -27.70 14.90
C PRO A 421 27.31 -26.65 13.96
N GLN A 422 28.60 -26.84 13.72
CA GLN A 422 29.48 -26.01 12.89
C GLN A 422 29.26 -26.20 11.38
N LEU A 423 29.26 -25.07 10.65
CA LEU A 423 29.43 -25.01 9.20
C LEU A 423 30.87 -25.38 8.82
N THR A 424 31.02 -26.32 7.88
CA THR A 424 32.26 -26.59 7.16
C THR A 424 32.14 -26.09 5.73
N TYR A 425 33.05 -25.18 5.35
CA TYR A 425 33.27 -24.74 3.99
C TYR A 425 34.11 -25.78 3.24
N THR A 426 33.63 -26.24 2.09
CA THR A 426 34.47 -26.76 1.01
C THR A 426 34.14 -25.99 -0.25
N GLY A 427 35.16 -25.38 -0.86
CA GLY A 427 35.02 -24.62 -2.09
C GLY A 427 34.99 -25.52 -3.32
N LEU A 428 34.24 -25.09 -4.34
CA LEU A 428 34.43 -25.45 -5.75
C LEU A 428 33.66 -24.44 -6.62
N THR A 429 34.44 -23.68 -7.41
CA THR A 429 34.25 -23.22 -8.80
C THR A 429 32.87 -22.79 -9.31
N GLY A 430 32.86 -21.61 -9.96
CA GLY A 430 31.70 -20.85 -10.43
C GLY A 430 30.63 -21.59 -11.25
N THR A 431 29.37 -21.21 -10.99
CA THR A 431 28.33 -20.83 -11.96
C THR A 431 27.04 -20.46 -11.20
N LEU A 432 26.41 -19.34 -11.59
CA LEU A 432 25.00 -18.92 -11.39
C LEU A 432 24.32 -19.22 -10.03
N GLN A 433 24.12 -18.17 -9.24
CA GLN A 433 23.32 -18.24 -8.01
C GLN A 433 21.82 -18.20 -8.31
N LYS A 434 21.20 -19.38 -8.46
CA LYS A 434 19.75 -19.57 -8.33
C LYS A 434 19.33 -19.26 -6.88
N ARG A 435 18.51 -18.24 -6.65
CA ARG A 435 17.61 -18.23 -5.47
C ARG A 435 16.51 -19.25 -5.76
N ALA A 436 16.69 -20.48 -5.30
CA ALA A 436 15.62 -21.47 -5.30
C ALA A 436 14.79 -21.31 -4.01
N THR A 437 13.87 -20.35 -4.00
CA THR A 437 12.69 -20.46 -3.14
C THR A 437 11.75 -21.45 -3.81
N LEU A 438 11.69 -22.69 -3.29
CA LEU A 438 10.71 -23.67 -3.77
C LEU A 438 9.30 -23.11 -3.52
N CYS A 439 8.52 -23.02 -4.59
CA CYS A 439 7.11 -22.67 -4.52
C CYS A 439 6.34 -23.59 -3.54
N PRO A 440 5.28 -23.09 -2.87
CA PRO A 440 4.41 -23.90 -2.03
C PRO A 440 3.87 -25.14 -2.77
N ARG A 441 3.54 -26.22 -2.03
CA ARG A 441 2.91 -27.41 -2.64
C ARG A 441 1.67 -26.99 -3.45
N ASN A 442 1.52 -27.53 -4.67
CA ASN A 442 0.48 -27.22 -5.68
C ASN A 442 0.69 -25.97 -6.56
N THR A 443 1.85 -25.32 -6.48
CA THR A 443 2.24 -24.20 -7.36
C THR A 443 3.54 -24.53 -8.10
N GLU A 444 3.65 -24.07 -9.35
CA GLU A 444 4.83 -24.22 -10.20
C GLU A 444 5.40 -22.84 -10.53
N CYS A 445 6.72 -22.77 -10.62
CA CYS A 445 7.42 -21.53 -10.94
C CYS A 445 7.35 -21.28 -12.45
N LEU A 446 6.42 -20.43 -12.88
CA LEU A 446 6.18 -20.12 -14.30
C LEU A 446 6.46 -18.64 -14.58
N PRO A 447 6.82 -18.28 -15.83
CA PRO A 447 6.87 -16.89 -16.26
C PRO A 447 5.52 -16.20 -16.01
N LEU A 448 5.54 -14.93 -15.62
CA LEU A 448 4.32 -14.17 -15.34
C LEU A 448 3.30 -14.21 -16.49
N SER A 449 3.78 -14.10 -17.73
CA SER A 449 2.98 -14.18 -18.97
C SER A 449 2.33 -15.55 -19.21
N GLN A 450 2.78 -16.60 -18.52
CA GLN A 450 2.26 -17.96 -18.65
C GLN A 450 1.38 -18.35 -17.44
N CYS A 451 1.13 -17.42 -16.52
CA CYS A 451 0.21 -17.62 -15.42
C CYS A 451 -1.14 -16.94 -15.74
N PRO A 452 -2.10 -17.63 -16.37
CA PRO A 452 -3.34 -17.01 -16.85
C PRO A 452 -4.15 -16.37 -15.71
N MET A 453 -4.08 -16.93 -14.50
CA MET A 453 -4.73 -16.34 -13.32
C MET A 453 -4.09 -15.01 -12.89
N LEU A 454 -2.76 -14.91 -12.90
CA LEU A 454 -2.10 -13.65 -12.54
C LEU A 454 -2.20 -12.64 -13.67
N ASN A 455 -2.23 -13.09 -14.93
CA ASN A 455 -2.47 -12.25 -16.09
C ASN A 455 -3.89 -11.66 -16.05
N ASP A 456 -4.93 -12.47 -15.81
CA ASP A 456 -6.30 -11.96 -15.64
C ASP A 456 -6.43 -10.99 -14.46
N ILE A 457 -5.63 -11.16 -13.41
CA ILE A 457 -5.65 -10.27 -12.23
C ILE A 457 -4.89 -8.96 -12.51
N LEU A 458 -3.80 -9.03 -13.27
CA LEU A 458 -2.97 -7.89 -13.68
C LEU A 458 -3.65 -7.06 -14.78
N ASP A 459 -4.25 -7.71 -15.76
CA ASP A 459 -5.00 -7.09 -16.86
C ASP A 459 -6.25 -6.36 -16.35
N ASN A 460 -6.73 -6.71 -15.16
CA ASN A 460 -7.94 -6.17 -14.55
C ASN A 460 -7.67 -5.25 -13.32
N ALA A 461 -6.41 -4.88 -13.07
CA ALA A 461 -5.99 -3.85 -12.11
C ALA A 461 -6.38 -4.04 -10.62
N CYS A 462 -6.74 -5.25 -10.18
CA CYS A 462 -7.28 -5.48 -8.83
C CYS A 462 -6.23 -5.78 -7.74
N VAL A 463 -4.92 -5.65 -7.99
CA VAL A 463 -3.89 -6.03 -7.00
C VAL A 463 -2.91 -4.92 -6.68
N ASN A 464 -2.76 -4.68 -5.37
CA ASN A 464 -1.69 -3.87 -4.81
C ASN A 464 -0.32 -4.50 -5.13
N THR A 465 0.48 -3.80 -5.93
CA THR A 465 1.72 -4.28 -6.58
C THR A 465 2.78 -4.78 -5.60
N ASP A 466 2.74 -4.32 -4.35
CA ASP A 466 3.71 -4.68 -3.31
C ASP A 466 3.71 -6.18 -2.95
N ARG A 467 2.64 -6.92 -3.25
CA ARG A 467 2.54 -8.36 -2.95
C ARG A 467 2.93 -9.28 -4.10
N ILE A 468 3.03 -8.80 -5.33
CA ILE A 468 3.45 -9.62 -6.48
C ILE A 468 4.93 -10.02 -6.34
N ALA A 469 5.76 -9.14 -5.77
CA ALA A 469 7.16 -9.43 -5.47
C ALA A 469 7.32 -10.63 -4.51
N ASN A 470 6.36 -10.87 -3.61
CA ASN A 470 6.37 -12.00 -2.67
C ASN A 470 5.96 -13.33 -3.31
N LEU A 471 5.34 -13.30 -4.50
CA LEU A 471 5.00 -14.48 -5.30
C LEU A 471 6.16 -14.89 -6.23
N GLY A 472 7.24 -14.09 -6.28
CA GLY A 472 8.40 -14.33 -7.12
C GLY A 472 9.17 -15.59 -6.71
N CYS A 473 9.33 -16.52 -7.65
CA CYS A 473 10.09 -17.76 -7.47
C CYS A 473 11.43 -17.77 -8.18
N GLY A 474 11.73 -16.71 -8.94
CA GLY A 474 13.01 -16.51 -9.60
C GLY A 474 12.94 -15.53 -10.75
N TYR A 475 14.05 -15.43 -11.48
CA TYR A 475 14.19 -14.65 -12.70
C TYR A 475 15.08 -15.42 -13.67
N GLN A 476 14.77 -15.34 -14.96
CA GLN A 476 15.64 -15.81 -16.03
C GLN A 476 15.74 -14.71 -17.09
N GLY A 477 16.86 -13.98 -17.11
CA GLY A 477 16.99 -12.77 -17.92
C GLY A 477 16.08 -11.64 -17.40
N ALA A 478 15.34 -10.99 -18.31
CA ALA A 478 14.36 -9.93 -18.00
C ALA A 478 12.97 -10.46 -17.59
N GLN A 479 12.75 -11.78 -17.64
CA GLN A 479 11.44 -12.38 -17.37
C GLN A 479 11.36 -12.82 -15.90
N GLY A 480 10.44 -12.19 -15.15
CA GLY A 480 10.12 -12.55 -13.78
C GLY A 480 9.29 -13.84 -13.73
N TYR A 481 9.68 -14.76 -12.84
CA TYR A 481 8.96 -16.00 -12.60
C TYR A 481 8.19 -15.88 -11.28
N VAL A 482 6.95 -16.33 -11.30
CA VAL A 482 6.04 -16.32 -10.16
C VAL A 482 5.56 -17.74 -9.87
N CYS A 483 5.29 -18.03 -8.59
CA CYS A 483 4.64 -19.27 -8.19
C CYS A 483 3.19 -19.24 -8.66
N CYS A 484 2.94 -19.81 -9.83
CA CYS A 484 1.62 -19.92 -10.41
C CYS A 484 0.95 -21.22 -9.91
N PRO A 485 -0.34 -21.20 -9.51
CA PRO A 485 -1.09 -22.43 -9.30
C PRO A 485 -1.05 -23.26 -10.59
N LEU A 486 -0.70 -24.54 -10.50
CA LEU A 486 -0.66 -25.44 -11.66
C LEU A 486 -1.97 -25.31 -12.46
N VAL A 487 -1.97 -24.69 -13.64
CA VAL A 487 -3.03 -24.90 -14.62
C VAL A 487 -2.61 -26.15 -15.35
N ALA A 488 -3.39 -27.22 -15.23
CA ALA A 488 -3.04 -28.47 -15.88
C ALA A 488 -2.95 -28.23 -17.39
N ASP A 489 -1.77 -28.50 -17.94
CA ASP A 489 -1.51 -28.61 -19.38
C ASP A 489 -2.59 -29.51 -20.02
N PRO A 490 -3.16 -29.15 -21.19
CA PRO A 490 -4.10 -29.99 -21.93
C PRO A 490 -3.57 -31.38 -22.31
N LEU A 491 -2.28 -31.66 -22.14
CA LEU A 491 -1.69 -32.94 -22.51
C LEU A 491 -1.08 -33.68 -21.30
N ASN A 492 -1.82 -34.71 -20.87
CA ASN A 492 -1.36 -35.92 -20.18
C ASN A 492 -0.94 -35.83 -18.70
N ASN A 493 -1.90 -35.98 -17.79
CA ASN A 493 -2.11 -37.21 -16.97
C ASN A 493 -2.95 -36.92 -15.70
N ILE A 494 -4.25 -37.18 -15.85
CA ILE A 494 -5.26 -37.68 -14.91
C ILE A 494 -4.81 -37.84 -13.42
N ASN A 495 -5.09 -36.83 -12.57
CA ASN A 495 -6.06 -36.88 -11.45
C ASN A 495 -6.01 -35.64 -10.51
N SER A 496 -7.20 -35.27 -10.00
CA SER A 496 -7.58 -34.13 -9.12
C SER A 496 -7.95 -32.81 -9.84
N GLY A 497 -9.22 -32.40 -9.79
CA GLY A 497 -9.70 -31.07 -10.23
C GLY A 497 -9.98 -30.97 -11.74
N LYS A 498 -11.19 -31.31 -12.17
CA LYS A 498 -11.63 -31.23 -13.57
C LYS A 498 -11.62 -29.78 -14.06
N LEU A 499 -10.92 -29.52 -15.17
CA LEU A 499 -10.98 -28.26 -15.90
C LEU A 499 -12.37 -28.10 -16.51
N VAL A 500 -12.98 -26.94 -16.29
CA VAL A 500 -14.20 -26.50 -16.97
C VAL A 500 -13.81 -25.30 -17.83
N ASP A 501 -13.83 -25.49 -19.15
CA ASP A 501 -13.42 -24.47 -20.14
C ASP A 501 -12.06 -23.82 -19.82
N GLY A 502 -11.06 -24.64 -19.49
CA GLY A 502 -9.68 -24.18 -19.20
C GLY A 502 -9.43 -23.72 -17.76
N GLN A 503 -10.46 -23.63 -16.89
CA GLN A 503 -10.32 -23.17 -15.50
C GLN A 503 -10.61 -24.28 -14.47
N ARG A 504 -9.85 -24.30 -13.36
CA ARG A 504 -10.09 -25.25 -12.26
C ARG A 504 -11.37 -24.87 -11.51
N CYS A 505 -12.33 -25.79 -11.42
CA CYS A 505 -13.56 -25.56 -10.68
C CYS A 505 -13.35 -25.60 -9.15
N GLY A 506 -14.26 -24.95 -8.41
CA GLY A 506 -14.41 -25.09 -6.95
C GLY A 506 -13.27 -24.53 -6.11
N LEU A 507 -12.32 -23.81 -6.71
CA LEU A 507 -11.22 -23.15 -6.02
C LEU A 507 -11.46 -21.65 -6.01
N SER A 508 -11.54 -21.05 -4.81
CA SER A 508 -11.49 -19.60 -4.70
C SER A 508 -10.03 -19.14 -4.82
N GLN A 509 -9.82 -18.05 -5.55
CA GLN A 509 -8.53 -17.39 -5.71
C GLN A 509 -8.17 -16.53 -4.49
N VAL A 510 -9.15 -16.19 -3.65
CA VAL A 510 -8.99 -15.40 -2.44
C VAL A 510 -9.13 -16.33 -1.24
N GLN A 511 -8.01 -16.59 -0.55
CA GLN A 511 -7.98 -17.50 0.58
C GLN A 511 -7.37 -16.83 1.80
N GLY A 512 -8.01 -17.04 2.94
CA GLY A 512 -7.55 -16.59 4.25
C GLY A 512 -8.26 -17.37 5.35
N ASN A 513 -7.65 -17.44 6.55
CA ASN A 513 -8.29 -18.07 7.70
C ASN A 513 -9.57 -17.29 8.05
N ASN A 514 -10.73 -17.93 7.91
CA ASN A 514 -12.08 -17.35 8.14
C ASN A 514 -12.44 -16.16 7.23
N TYR A 515 -11.82 -16.05 6.05
CA TYR A 515 -12.18 -15.01 5.09
C TYR A 515 -13.57 -15.28 4.47
N ASN A 516 -14.50 -14.35 4.64
CA ASN A 516 -15.86 -14.40 4.07
C ASN A 516 -16.18 -13.14 3.22
N GLY A 517 -15.15 -12.42 2.77
CA GLY A 517 -15.27 -11.20 1.98
C GLY A 517 -15.49 -11.46 0.49
N ILE A 518 -15.31 -10.42 -0.30
CA ILE A 518 -15.40 -10.47 -1.76
C ILE A 518 -14.52 -11.58 -2.36
N GLY A 519 -15.04 -12.33 -3.33
CA GLY A 519 -14.31 -13.42 -3.97
C GLY A 519 -14.16 -14.70 -3.13
N ALA A 520 -14.72 -14.78 -1.92
CA ALA A 520 -14.73 -16.02 -1.14
C ALA A 520 -15.54 -17.14 -1.82
N PHE A 521 -16.68 -16.79 -2.43
CA PHE A 521 -17.60 -17.72 -3.11
C PHE A 521 -17.95 -17.26 -4.54
N PRO A 522 -16.97 -17.23 -5.45
CA PRO A 522 -17.08 -16.61 -6.78
C PRO A 522 -18.00 -17.36 -7.77
N TRP A 523 -18.47 -18.55 -7.40
CA TRP A 523 -19.36 -19.35 -8.22
C TRP A 523 -20.85 -19.09 -7.98
N VAL A 524 -21.21 -18.26 -7.00
CA VAL A 524 -22.61 -18.01 -6.67
C VAL A 524 -23.14 -16.86 -7.53
N ALA A 525 -24.31 -17.06 -8.13
CA ALA A 525 -24.91 -16.14 -9.09
C ALA A 525 -26.30 -15.70 -8.64
N ARG A 526 -26.75 -14.51 -9.07
CA ARG A 526 -28.10 -14.02 -8.84
C ARG A 526 -28.95 -14.18 -10.08
N VAL A 527 -30.18 -14.67 -9.93
CA VAL A 527 -31.11 -14.91 -11.04
C VAL A 527 -32.13 -13.78 -11.08
N GLY A 528 -32.04 -12.98 -12.16
CA GLY A 528 -32.76 -11.72 -12.33
C GLY A 528 -34.04 -11.83 -13.14
N PHE A 529 -35.09 -11.19 -12.66
CA PHE A 529 -36.39 -11.07 -13.29
C PHE A 529 -36.65 -9.61 -13.60
N ARG A 530 -36.90 -9.30 -14.87
CA ARG A 530 -37.21 -7.96 -15.35
C ARG A 530 -38.71 -7.73 -15.31
N ASN A 531 -39.10 -6.60 -14.73
CA ASN A 531 -40.45 -6.11 -14.77
C ASN A 531 -40.78 -5.62 -16.19
N VAL A 532 -41.87 -6.12 -16.77
CA VAL A 532 -42.27 -5.80 -18.14
C VAL A 532 -42.80 -4.38 -18.30
N LEU A 533 -43.22 -3.73 -17.21
CA LEU A 533 -43.84 -2.40 -17.22
C LEU A 533 -42.82 -1.27 -17.05
N ASN A 534 -41.90 -1.38 -16.08
CA ASN A 534 -40.93 -0.32 -15.74
C ASN A 534 -39.46 -0.70 -16.03
N GLY A 535 -39.18 -1.94 -16.44
CA GLY A 535 -37.83 -2.42 -16.73
C GLY A 535 -36.96 -2.75 -15.51
N GLU A 536 -37.48 -2.59 -14.29
CA GLU A 536 -36.78 -2.90 -13.03
C GLU A 536 -36.41 -4.38 -12.94
N ILE A 537 -35.18 -4.71 -12.54
CA ILE A 537 -34.74 -6.09 -12.36
C ILE A 537 -34.67 -6.43 -10.87
N LYS A 538 -35.31 -7.53 -10.48
CA LYS A 538 -35.23 -8.09 -9.13
C LYS A 538 -34.55 -9.44 -9.13
N TYR A 539 -33.82 -9.74 -8.07
CA TYR A 539 -33.05 -10.98 -7.89
C TYR A 539 -33.61 -11.84 -6.74
N PRO A 540 -34.80 -12.45 -6.88
CA PRO A 540 -35.42 -13.27 -5.84
C PRO A 540 -34.83 -14.68 -5.72
N CYS A 541 -34.00 -15.09 -6.67
CA CYS A 541 -33.41 -16.42 -6.75
C CYS A 541 -31.90 -16.35 -6.91
N THR A 542 -31.24 -17.43 -6.51
CA THR A 542 -29.81 -17.65 -6.58
C THR A 542 -29.52 -18.82 -7.53
N GLY A 543 -28.30 -18.90 -8.04
CA GLY A 543 -27.80 -19.99 -8.85
C GLY A 543 -26.29 -20.16 -8.66
N SER A 544 -25.70 -21.00 -9.49
CA SER A 544 -24.28 -21.35 -9.41
C SER A 544 -23.67 -21.52 -10.80
N ILE A 545 -22.46 -20.99 -11.00
CA ILE A 545 -21.72 -21.07 -12.26
C ILE A 545 -21.14 -22.48 -12.36
N ILE A 546 -21.63 -23.29 -13.30
CA ILE A 546 -21.06 -24.64 -13.53
C ILE A 546 -20.13 -24.67 -14.74
N ASN A 547 -20.25 -23.72 -15.67
CA ASN A 547 -19.29 -23.37 -16.72
C ASN A 547 -19.54 -21.92 -17.19
N ASN A 548 -18.78 -21.42 -18.16
CA ASN A 548 -18.85 -20.01 -18.57
C ASN A 548 -20.11 -19.63 -19.34
N ARG A 549 -21.03 -20.55 -19.63
CA ARG A 549 -22.32 -20.27 -20.27
C ARG A 549 -23.52 -20.89 -19.57
N VAL A 550 -23.31 -21.60 -18.47
CA VAL A 550 -24.36 -22.40 -17.84
C VAL A 550 -24.38 -22.15 -16.35
N ILE A 551 -25.57 -21.77 -15.88
CA ILE A 551 -25.88 -21.56 -14.48
C ILE A 551 -26.81 -22.68 -14.02
N LEU A 552 -26.44 -23.36 -12.95
CA LEU A 552 -27.27 -24.35 -12.27
C LEU A 552 -28.13 -23.66 -11.20
N THR A 553 -29.43 -23.86 -11.26
CA THR A 553 -30.41 -23.32 -10.30
C THR A 553 -31.58 -24.29 -10.11
N ALA A 554 -32.56 -23.92 -9.30
CA ALA A 554 -33.77 -24.70 -9.09
C ALA A 554 -34.81 -24.45 -10.20
N ALA A 555 -35.56 -25.49 -10.56
CA ALA A 555 -36.60 -25.41 -11.59
C ALA A 555 -37.73 -24.44 -11.22
N HIS A 556 -38.12 -24.37 -9.95
CA HIS A 556 -39.14 -23.44 -9.49
C HIS A 556 -38.73 -21.97 -9.68
N CYS A 557 -37.43 -21.65 -9.58
CA CYS A 557 -36.89 -20.35 -9.94
C CYS A 557 -36.95 -20.14 -11.45
N ALA A 558 -36.48 -21.11 -12.23
CA ALA A 558 -36.44 -21.00 -13.69
C ALA A 558 -37.84 -20.87 -14.34
N LEU A 559 -38.87 -21.43 -13.71
CA LEU A 559 -40.28 -21.36 -14.15
C LEU A 559 -41.13 -20.38 -13.34
N ALA A 560 -40.54 -19.56 -12.47
CA ALA A 560 -41.27 -18.58 -11.70
C ALA A 560 -41.97 -17.60 -12.64
N LYS A 561 -43.30 -17.49 -12.49
CA LYS A 561 -44.13 -16.53 -13.21
C LYS A 561 -44.77 -15.63 -12.17
N ALA A 562 -44.49 -14.35 -12.23
CA ALA A 562 -45.23 -13.30 -11.55
C ALA A 562 -45.83 -12.37 -12.61
N ASP A 563 -46.99 -11.79 -12.33
CA ASP A 563 -47.82 -11.11 -13.34
C ASP A 563 -47.07 -10.03 -14.14
N SER A 564 -46.14 -9.33 -13.49
CA SER A 564 -45.35 -8.27 -14.12
C SER A 564 -43.86 -8.60 -14.30
N TYR A 565 -43.36 -9.76 -13.87
CA TYR A 565 -41.92 -10.08 -13.88
C TYR A 565 -41.60 -11.33 -14.70
N LYS A 566 -40.61 -11.22 -15.59
CA LYS A 566 -40.12 -12.32 -16.43
C LYS A 566 -38.64 -12.57 -16.22
N LEU A 567 -38.24 -13.84 -16.21
CA LEU A 567 -36.84 -14.24 -16.16
C LEU A 567 -36.05 -13.57 -17.30
N SER A 568 -34.91 -12.95 -16.98
CA SER A 568 -34.23 -12.01 -17.89
C SER A 568 -32.72 -12.25 -17.99
N SER A 569 -32.02 -12.18 -16.86
CA SER A 569 -30.56 -12.18 -16.81
C SER A 569 -30.05 -12.89 -15.56
N VAL A 570 -28.76 -13.23 -15.57
CA VAL A 570 -28.02 -13.66 -14.39
C VAL A 570 -26.93 -12.64 -14.10
N ARG A 571 -26.80 -12.25 -12.83
CA ARG A 571 -25.69 -11.43 -12.35
C ARG A 571 -24.63 -12.30 -11.69
N VAL A 572 -23.38 -12.19 -12.11
CA VAL A 572 -22.21 -12.89 -11.54
C VAL A 572 -21.13 -11.89 -11.13
N GLY A 573 -20.24 -12.27 -10.21
CA GLY A 573 -19.20 -11.36 -9.71
C GLY A 573 -19.66 -10.35 -8.64
N GLU A 574 -20.93 -10.44 -8.24
CA GLU A 574 -21.58 -9.59 -7.25
C GLU A 574 -21.27 -10.07 -5.82
N TRP A 575 -21.05 -9.14 -4.89
CA TRP A 575 -20.89 -9.34 -3.45
C TRP A 575 -21.75 -8.37 -2.66
N ASN A 576 -21.84 -7.08 -3.05
CA ASN A 576 -22.67 -6.06 -2.40
C ASN A 576 -23.59 -5.30 -3.38
N SER A 577 -24.89 -5.56 -3.24
CA SER A 577 -25.94 -5.03 -4.13
C SER A 577 -26.08 -3.50 -4.18
N ASP A 578 -25.46 -2.77 -3.25
CA ASP A 578 -25.58 -1.30 -3.14
C ASP A 578 -24.56 -0.55 -4.01
N SER A 579 -23.57 -1.24 -4.56
CA SER A 579 -22.48 -0.67 -5.36
C SER A 579 -22.37 -1.34 -6.72
N GLU A 580 -21.91 -0.59 -7.74
CA GLU A 580 -21.57 -1.19 -9.04
C GLU A 580 -20.21 -1.90 -9.01
N ILE A 581 -19.30 -1.41 -8.18
CA ILE A 581 -17.97 -1.97 -7.93
C ILE A 581 -17.90 -2.36 -6.46
N ASP A 582 -17.63 -3.64 -6.21
CA ASP A 582 -17.52 -4.16 -4.85
C ASP A 582 -16.09 -4.10 -4.36
N CYS A 583 -15.89 -3.49 -3.19
CA CYS A 583 -14.59 -3.37 -2.55
C CYS A 583 -14.59 -4.04 -1.18
N GLY A 584 -13.62 -4.95 -0.98
CA GLY A 584 -13.22 -5.43 0.35
C GLY A 584 -12.16 -4.51 0.96
N GLU A 585 -11.61 -4.91 2.12
CA GLU A 585 -10.52 -4.15 2.76
C GLU A 585 -9.22 -4.24 1.96
N GLU A 586 -8.99 -5.37 1.28
CA GLU A 586 -7.71 -5.67 0.63
C GLU A 586 -7.71 -5.47 -0.89
N PHE A 587 -8.87 -5.61 -1.55
CA PHE A 587 -9.00 -5.42 -2.99
C PHE A 587 -10.44 -5.11 -3.39
N CYS A 588 -10.60 -4.50 -4.57
CA CYS A 588 -11.88 -4.34 -5.24
C CYS A 588 -12.01 -5.38 -6.36
N GLY A 589 -13.20 -5.95 -6.52
CA GLY A 589 -13.51 -6.83 -7.64
C GLY A 589 -13.84 -6.03 -8.89
N LEU A 590 -13.85 -6.73 -10.03
CA LEU A 590 -14.39 -6.17 -11.26
C LEU A 590 -15.91 -5.93 -11.14
N PRO A 591 -16.48 -5.02 -11.96
CA PRO A 591 -17.92 -4.81 -12.01
C PRO A 591 -18.68 -6.12 -12.23
N ALA A 592 -19.80 -6.28 -11.51
CA ALA A 592 -20.65 -7.45 -11.68
C ALA A 592 -21.15 -7.57 -13.12
N GLN A 593 -21.17 -8.78 -13.65
CA GLN A 593 -21.55 -9.05 -15.04
C GLN A 593 -23.03 -9.46 -15.11
N ASP A 594 -23.85 -8.65 -15.76
CA ASP A 594 -25.25 -8.97 -16.09
C ASP A 594 -25.34 -9.67 -17.45
N VAL A 595 -25.52 -10.99 -17.44
CA VAL A 595 -25.55 -11.81 -18.66
C VAL A 595 -26.98 -12.25 -18.97
N LEU A 596 -27.45 -11.97 -20.19
CA LEU A 596 -28.78 -12.37 -20.65
C LEU A 596 -28.92 -13.89 -20.77
N ILE A 597 -30.09 -14.40 -20.36
CA ILE A 597 -30.45 -15.82 -20.52
C ILE A 597 -30.91 -16.05 -21.97
N SER A 598 -30.31 -17.02 -22.66
CA SER A 598 -30.72 -17.45 -24.00
C SER A 598 -31.94 -18.36 -23.92
N HIS A 599 -31.84 -19.45 -23.16
CA HIS A 599 -32.92 -20.40 -22.96
C HIS A 599 -32.72 -21.17 -21.65
N VAL A 600 -33.78 -21.85 -21.23
CA VAL A 600 -33.85 -22.60 -19.97
C VAL A 600 -34.07 -24.06 -20.27
N ILE A 601 -33.30 -24.93 -19.63
CA ILE A 601 -33.49 -26.38 -19.69
C ILE A 601 -33.95 -26.83 -18.30
N VAL A 602 -35.23 -27.18 -18.18
CA VAL A 602 -35.81 -27.71 -16.94
C VAL A 602 -35.82 -29.23 -17.02
N HIS A 603 -35.55 -29.91 -15.90
CA HIS A 603 -35.65 -31.36 -15.85
C HIS A 603 -37.07 -31.81 -16.26
N PRO A 604 -37.22 -32.75 -17.21
CA PRO A 604 -38.53 -33.10 -17.78
C PRO A 604 -39.50 -33.69 -16.77
N GLY A 605 -38.97 -34.35 -15.73
CA GLY A 605 -39.75 -34.84 -14.60
C GLY A 605 -40.03 -33.81 -13.50
N TYR A 606 -39.76 -32.52 -13.69
CA TYR A 606 -40.03 -31.50 -12.67
C TYR A 606 -41.54 -31.40 -12.40
N ASP A 607 -41.92 -31.54 -11.13
CA ASP A 607 -43.29 -31.38 -10.67
C ASP A 607 -43.37 -30.20 -9.70
N LYS A 608 -44.16 -29.19 -10.07
CA LYS A 608 -44.35 -27.96 -9.28
C LYS A 608 -45.04 -28.20 -7.94
N GLN A 609 -45.92 -29.21 -7.84
CA GLN A 609 -46.68 -29.45 -6.61
C GLN A 609 -45.84 -30.17 -5.56
N THR A 610 -45.03 -31.15 -6.00
CA THR A 610 -44.21 -31.97 -5.10
C THR A 610 -42.77 -31.49 -4.98
N TYR A 611 -42.36 -30.50 -5.79
CA TYR A 611 -40.97 -30.08 -5.96
C TYR A 611 -40.01 -31.22 -6.34
N ARG A 612 -40.54 -32.30 -6.93
CA ARG A 612 -39.73 -33.41 -7.42
C ARG A 612 -38.92 -32.94 -8.62
N ASN A 613 -37.66 -33.37 -8.73
CA ASN A 613 -36.74 -32.98 -9.80
C ASN A 613 -36.59 -31.45 -9.97
N ASN A 614 -36.52 -30.72 -8.85
CA ASN A 614 -36.42 -29.26 -8.83
C ASN A 614 -35.00 -28.77 -9.19
N ILE A 615 -34.64 -28.93 -10.47
CA ILE A 615 -33.34 -28.58 -11.05
C ILE A 615 -33.51 -28.04 -12.47
N ALA A 616 -32.77 -26.98 -12.80
CA ALA A 616 -32.75 -26.38 -14.13
C ALA A 616 -31.37 -25.80 -14.47
N LEU A 617 -31.06 -25.77 -15.77
CA LEU A 617 -29.91 -25.09 -16.34
C LEU A 617 -30.39 -23.81 -17.04
N LEU A 618 -29.78 -22.68 -16.71
CA LEU A 618 -29.93 -21.44 -17.46
C LEU A 618 -28.75 -21.33 -18.43
N VAL A 619 -29.05 -21.40 -19.72
CA VAL A 619 -28.03 -21.23 -20.77
C VAL A 619 -27.95 -19.75 -21.13
N LEU A 620 -26.76 -19.18 -21.00
CA LEU A 620 -26.49 -17.77 -21.20
C LEU A 620 -26.23 -17.45 -22.67
N ARG A 621 -26.59 -16.24 -23.10
CA ARG A 621 -26.40 -15.77 -24.47
C ARG A 621 -24.92 -15.53 -24.78
N ASN A 622 -24.20 -14.96 -23.83
CA ASN A 622 -22.77 -14.65 -23.92
C ASN A 622 -21.98 -15.48 -22.91
N LYS A 623 -20.67 -15.62 -23.13
CA LYS A 623 -19.75 -16.22 -22.13
C LYS A 623 -19.61 -15.27 -20.94
N ILE A 624 -19.55 -15.83 -19.74
CA ILE A 624 -19.08 -15.19 -18.52
C ILE A 624 -17.57 -15.04 -18.66
N ASN A 625 -17.05 -13.86 -18.40
CA ASN A 625 -15.62 -13.67 -18.23
C ASN A 625 -15.27 -14.13 -16.82
N TYR A 626 -14.38 -15.11 -16.71
CA TYR A 626 -13.93 -15.58 -15.41
C TYR A 626 -13.04 -14.51 -14.76
N THR A 627 -13.26 -14.26 -13.47
CA THR A 627 -12.56 -13.24 -12.68
C THR A 627 -12.34 -13.77 -11.27
N VAL A 628 -11.63 -13.03 -10.41
CA VAL A 628 -11.48 -13.35 -8.99
C VAL A 628 -12.83 -13.56 -8.29
N THR A 629 -13.87 -12.86 -8.74
CA THR A 629 -15.24 -12.90 -8.19
C THR A 629 -16.22 -13.74 -9.00
N ALA A 630 -15.82 -14.27 -10.17
CA ALA A 630 -16.64 -15.12 -11.04
C ALA A 630 -15.87 -16.36 -11.50
N GLN A 631 -16.13 -17.53 -10.89
CA GLN A 631 -15.44 -18.80 -11.17
C GLN A 631 -16.42 -19.98 -11.18
N PRO A 632 -16.14 -21.10 -11.85
CA PRO A 632 -17.03 -22.26 -11.83
C PRO A 632 -16.92 -23.09 -10.54
N ILE A 633 -18.03 -23.67 -10.06
CA ILE A 633 -18.06 -24.65 -8.95
C ILE A 633 -17.89 -26.08 -9.47
N CYS A 634 -17.26 -26.96 -8.69
CA CYS A 634 -17.21 -28.37 -9.05
C CYS A 634 -18.51 -29.10 -8.74
N LEU A 635 -18.89 -30.03 -9.62
CA LEU A 635 -19.94 -31.00 -9.33
C LEU A 635 -19.37 -32.19 -8.56
N PRO A 636 -20.12 -32.76 -7.60
CA PRO A 636 -19.64 -33.78 -6.66
C PRO A 636 -19.27 -35.08 -7.39
N GLU A 637 -18.29 -35.80 -6.85
CA GLU A 637 -17.93 -37.16 -7.31
C GLU A 637 -18.54 -38.23 -6.40
N THR A 638 -18.22 -39.51 -6.61
CA THR A 638 -18.94 -40.67 -6.07
C THR A 638 -18.95 -40.82 -4.53
N TRP A 639 -18.34 -39.92 -3.77
CA TRP A 639 -18.25 -39.98 -2.30
C TRP A 639 -19.56 -39.55 -1.58
N SER A 640 -19.68 -39.88 -0.29
CA SER A 640 -20.87 -39.57 0.54
C SER A 640 -20.70 -38.29 1.35
N VAL A 641 -21.73 -37.45 1.36
CA VAL A 641 -21.74 -36.11 1.97
C VAL A 641 -22.47 -36.04 3.31
N THR A 642 -23.13 -37.14 3.73
CA THR A 642 -23.92 -37.21 4.97
C THR A 642 -23.02 -37.00 6.20
N ASN A 643 -23.54 -36.32 7.23
CA ASN A 643 -22.81 -35.96 8.46
C ASN A 643 -21.62 -35.01 8.26
N ARG A 644 -21.63 -34.22 7.18
CA ARG A 644 -20.72 -33.08 6.99
C ARG A 644 -21.47 -31.77 7.15
N ASN A 645 -20.75 -30.71 7.51
CA ASN A 645 -21.29 -29.36 7.46
C ASN A 645 -21.25 -28.87 6.02
N GLY A 646 -22.42 -28.54 5.48
CA GLY A 646 -22.57 -27.84 4.22
C GLY A 646 -22.46 -26.34 4.42
N ILE A 647 -22.03 -25.66 3.37
CA ILE A 647 -21.95 -24.21 3.28
C ILE A 647 -23.01 -23.79 2.26
N LEU A 648 -24.00 -23.02 2.68
CA LEU A 648 -25.00 -22.42 1.82
C LEU A 648 -24.65 -20.96 1.60
N VAL A 649 -24.60 -20.53 0.34
CA VAL A 649 -24.26 -19.14 0.01
C VAL A 649 -25.29 -18.55 -0.95
N GLY A 650 -25.71 -17.32 -0.69
CA GLY A 650 -26.67 -16.60 -1.52
C GLY A 650 -27.06 -15.25 -0.92
N TRP A 651 -28.09 -14.63 -1.50
CA TRP A 651 -28.64 -13.36 -1.05
C TRP A 651 -30.07 -13.56 -0.56
N GLY A 652 -30.47 -12.78 0.44
CA GLY A 652 -31.81 -12.89 1.00
C GLY A 652 -31.86 -12.61 2.49
N ARG A 653 -32.90 -13.14 3.14
CA ARG A 653 -33.14 -13.04 4.57
C ARG A 653 -32.85 -14.38 5.23
N ASN A 654 -31.98 -14.41 6.23
CA ASN A 654 -31.76 -15.59 7.06
C ASN A 654 -32.67 -15.57 8.31
N ALA A 655 -32.68 -16.67 9.07
CA ALA A 655 -33.53 -16.81 10.26
C ALA A 655 -33.29 -15.77 11.37
N LYS A 656 -32.12 -15.12 11.40
CA LYS A 656 -31.76 -14.10 12.40
C LYS A 656 -32.13 -12.68 11.95
N GLN A 657 -32.67 -12.52 10.75
CA GLN A 657 -32.89 -11.23 10.11
C GLN A 657 -34.37 -10.99 9.81
N ASN A 658 -34.78 -9.72 9.97
CA ASN A 658 -36.11 -9.24 9.58
C ASN A 658 -36.15 -8.71 8.15
N THR A 659 -35.03 -8.19 7.64
CA THR A 659 -34.89 -7.65 6.28
C THR A 659 -33.82 -8.43 5.50
N PRO A 660 -33.94 -8.54 4.17
CA PRO A 660 -32.90 -9.16 3.35
C PRO A 660 -31.60 -8.33 3.39
N SER A 661 -30.47 -9.01 3.31
CA SER A 661 -29.13 -8.39 3.24
C SER A 661 -28.77 -8.05 1.78
N ASN A 662 -28.10 -6.92 1.58
CA ASN A 662 -27.51 -6.52 0.30
C ASN A 662 -26.19 -7.25 0.03
N PHE A 663 -25.50 -7.69 1.10
CA PHE A 663 -24.29 -8.50 1.03
C PHE A 663 -24.59 -9.98 0.81
N GLN A 664 -23.70 -10.66 0.11
CA GLN A 664 -23.67 -12.12 0.00
C GLN A 664 -23.50 -12.75 1.39
N GLN A 665 -24.34 -13.73 1.72
CA GLN A 665 -24.37 -14.36 3.03
C GLN A 665 -23.95 -15.82 2.97
N THR A 666 -23.30 -16.26 4.04
CA THR A 666 -22.83 -17.63 4.23
C THR A 666 -23.49 -18.25 5.45
N LEU A 667 -24.10 -19.42 5.27
CA LEU A 667 -24.69 -20.22 6.35
C LEU A 667 -24.01 -21.59 6.40
N TYR A 668 -23.58 -21.98 7.60
CA TYR A 668 -23.02 -23.30 7.86
C TYR A 668 -24.12 -24.19 8.40
N LEU A 669 -24.51 -25.23 7.66
CA LEU A 669 -25.66 -26.08 7.96
C LEU A 669 -25.23 -27.55 8.03
N PRO A 670 -25.62 -28.31 9.08
CA PRO A 670 -25.35 -29.74 9.12
C PRO A 670 -26.17 -30.47 8.03
N ILE A 671 -25.51 -31.31 7.23
CA ILE A 671 -26.20 -32.21 6.29
C ILE A 671 -26.64 -33.45 7.06
N THR A 672 -27.95 -33.58 7.23
CA THR A 672 -28.59 -34.59 8.08
C THR A 672 -29.16 -35.74 7.26
N ASP A 673 -29.60 -36.79 7.96
CA ASP A 673 -30.26 -37.92 7.32
C ASP A 673 -31.62 -37.53 6.72
N LEU A 674 -31.97 -38.15 5.60
CA LEU A 674 -33.22 -37.88 4.89
C LEU A 674 -34.46 -38.16 5.74
N SER A 675 -34.36 -39.09 6.71
CA SER A 675 -35.43 -39.40 7.66
C SER A 675 -35.90 -38.17 8.45
N LEU A 676 -35.03 -37.21 8.75
CA LEU A 676 -35.42 -35.99 9.46
C LEU A 676 -36.38 -35.15 8.61
N CYS A 677 -36.03 -34.92 7.34
CA CYS A 677 -36.92 -34.24 6.39
C CYS A 677 -38.20 -35.06 6.13
N HIS A 678 -38.12 -36.40 6.11
CA HIS A 678 -39.29 -37.25 5.97
C HIS A 678 -40.24 -37.13 7.17
N ASN A 679 -39.73 -37.00 8.39
CA ASN A 679 -40.55 -36.83 9.59
C ASN A 679 -41.26 -35.47 9.60
N VAL A 680 -40.61 -34.42 9.10
CA VAL A 680 -41.16 -33.05 9.07
C VAL A 680 -42.12 -32.86 7.88
N TYR A 681 -41.73 -33.27 6.68
CA TYR A 681 -42.45 -32.98 5.43
C TYR A 681 -43.14 -34.19 4.81
N GLY A 682 -42.81 -35.42 5.19
CA GLY A 682 -43.27 -36.64 4.51
C GLY A 682 -44.78 -36.87 4.51
N ARG A 683 -45.52 -36.16 5.38
CA ARG A 683 -47.00 -36.18 5.39
C ARG A 683 -47.63 -35.31 4.30
N THR A 684 -46.92 -34.27 3.84
CA THR A 684 -47.43 -33.29 2.87
C THR A 684 -46.73 -33.40 1.51
N LEU A 685 -45.44 -33.70 1.50
CA LEU A 685 -44.62 -33.78 0.30
C LEU A 685 -43.84 -35.10 0.27
N PRO A 686 -43.77 -35.78 -0.89
CA PRO A 686 -42.99 -37.00 -1.02
C PRO A 686 -41.48 -36.66 -0.97
N ILE A 687 -40.80 -37.19 0.05
CA ILE A 687 -39.35 -37.08 0.21
C ILE A 687 -38.66 -38.34 -0.34
N SER A 688 -37.66 -38.18 -1.19
CA SER A 688 -36.93 -39.30 -1.83
C SER A 688 -35.41 -39.07 -1.85
N GLU A 689 -34.64 -40.08 -2.24
CA GLU A 689 -33.17 -39.99 -2.34
C GLU A 689 -32.65 -38.95 -3.36
N HIS A 690 -33.54 -38.43 -4.21
CA HIS A 690 -33.24 -37.32 -5.13
C HIS A 690 -33.18 -35.96 -4.42
N GLN A 691 -33.42 -35.94 -3.10
CA GLN A 691 -33.32 -34.78 -2.23
C GLN A 691 -32.26 -35.01 -1.14
N LEU A 692 -31.81 -33.92 -0.55
CA LEU A 692 -30.93 -33.86 0.61
C LEU A 692 -31.59 -33.04 1.71
N CYS A 693 -31.26 -33.36 2.96
CA CYS A 693 -31.73 -32.67 4.14
C CYS A 693 -30.57 -31.91 4.78
N ALA A 694 -30.73 -30.62 5.05
CA ALA A 694 -29.71 -29.85 5.78
C ALA A 694 -30.32 -28.78 6.69
N GLY A 695 -29.68 -28.54 7.83
CA GLY A 695 -30.16 -27.60 8.85
C GLY A 695 -30.87 -28.29 10.02
N GLY A 696 -31.83 -27.59 10.63
CA GLY A 696 -32.53 -28.02 11.84
C GLY A 696 -31.95 -27.46 13.14
N GLU A 697 -30.94 -26.61 13.05
CA GLU A 697 -30.42 -25.83 14.18
C GLU A 697 -31.27 -24.58 14.40
N ALA A 698 -31.55 -24.26 15.66
CA ALA A 698 -32.35 -23.10 16.02
C ALA A 698 -31.69 -21.79 15.56
N GLY A 699 -32.44 -20.96 14.83
CA GLY A 699 -32.00 -19.66 14.32
C GLY A 699 -30.96 -19.74 13.21
N ASN A 700 -30.73 -20.90 12.59
CA ASN A 700 -29.74 -21.08 11.53
C ASN A 700 -30.37 -21.74 10.30
N ASP A 701 -31.00 -20.92 9.44
CA ASP A 701 -31.63 -21.37 8.20
C ASP A 701 -31.76 -20.21 7.19
N ALA A 702 -31.94 -20.56 5.93
CA ALA A 702 -32.23 -19.62 4.85
C ALA A 702 -33.74 -19.48 4.68
N CYS A 703 -34.24 -18.24 4.66
CA CYS A 703 -35.68 -17.99 4.51
C CYS A 703 -36.02 -17.63 3.05
N SER A 704 -36.09 -16.32 2.74
CA SER A 704 -36.48 -15.80 1.44
C SER A 704 -35.27 -15.31 0.65
N GLY A 705 -35.22 -15.53 -0.67
CA GLY A 705 -34.16 -15.03 -1.57
C GLY A 705 -33.09 -16.07 -1.93
N PHE A 706 -32.95 -17.12 -1.11
CA PHE A 706 -31.97 -18.19 -1.32
C PHE A 706 -32.46 -19.30 -2.27
N GLY A 707 -33.65 -19.19 -2.87
CA GLY A 707 -34.17 -20.23 -3.77
C GLY A 707 -33.18 -20.51 -4.91
N GLY A 708 -32.78 -21.77 -5.10
CA GLY A 708 -31.76 -22.13 -6.09
C GLY A 708 -30.30 -21.93 -5.64
N ALA A 709 -30.05 -21.47 -4.41
CA ALA A 709 -28.71 -21.30 -3.85
C ALA A 709 -27.96 -22.65 -3.75
N PRO A 710 -26.64 -22.65 -4.05
CA PRO A 710 -25.82 -23.85 -3.94
C PRO A 710 -25.53 -24.20 -2.47
N LEU A 711 -25.82 -25.45 -2.10
CA LEU A 711 -25.28 -26.06 -0.91
C LEU A 711 -23.99 -26.80 -1.30
N MET A 712 -22.86 -26.40 -0.73
CA MET A 712 -21.55 -26.93 -1.08
C MET A 712 -20.83 -27.55 0.11
N VAL A 713 -19.93 -28.48 -0.18
CA VAL A 713 -19.05 -29.11 0.82
C VAL A 713 -17.62 -28.93 0.35
N ARG A 714 -16.74 -28.51 1.26
CA ARG A 714 -15.31 -28.41 1.01
C ARG A 714 -14.64 -29.77 1.20
N HIS A 715 -13.87 -30.21 0.21
CA HIS A 715 -13.03 -31.40 0.29
C HIS A 715 -11.61 -31.06 -0.16
N GLY A 716 -10.66 -31.06 0.78
CA GLY A 716 -9.37 -30.41 0.57
C GLY A 716 -9.56 -28.89 0.44
N GLU A 717 -9.05 -28.32 -0.65
CA GLU A 717 -9.21 -26.90 -0.99
C GLU A 717 -10.40 -26.65 -1.93
N THR A 718 -10.97 -27.72 -2.51
CA THR A 718 -12.01 -27.63 -3.55
C THR A 718 -13.42 -27.71 -2.95
N HIS A 719 -14.29 -26.83 -3.40
CA HIS A 719 -15.72 -26.81 -3.09
C HIS A 719 -16.49 -27.61 -4.14
N TYR A 720 -17.39 -28.46 -3.66
CA TYR A 720 -18.28 -29.26 -4.49
C TYR A 720 -19.72 -28.92 -4.17
N GLN A 721 -20.54 -28.63 -5.19
CA GLN A 721 -21.96 -28.34 -5.00
C GLN A 721 -22.77 -29.62 -4.85
N VAL A 722 -23.14 -29.94 -3.62
CA VAL A 722 -23.85 -31.18 -3.28
C VAL A 722 -25.38 -31.01 -3.36
N GLY A 723 -25.88 -29.79 -3.18
CA GLY A 723 -27.31 -29.49 -3.16
C GLY A 723 -27.69 -28.17 -3.82
N ILE A 724 -28.99 -28.03 -4.10
CA ILE A 724 -29.63 -26.79 -4.56
C ILE A 724 -30.82 -26.54 -3.63
N LEU A 725 -30.92 -25.35 -3.00
CA LEU A 725 -32.03 -25.07 -2.09
C LEU A 725 -33.37 -25.14 -2.85
N SER A 726 -34.24 -26.06 -2.41
CA SER A 726 -35.50 -26.39 -3.08
C SER A 726 -36.69 -25.78 -2.35
N PHE A 727 -36.91 -26.15 -1.08
CA PHE A 727 -37.96 -25.57 -0.23
C PHE A 727 -37.62 -25.78 1.25
N GLY A 728 -38.26 -24.99 2.12
CA GLY A 728 -38.13 -25.06 3.57
C GLY A 728 -39.47 -24.86 4.27
N SER A 729 -39.47 -24.78 5.60
CA SER A 729 -40.67 -24.50 6.40
C SER A 729 -40.98 -23.00 6.42
N ASP A 730 -42.27 -22.65 6.56
CA ASP A 730 -42.69 -21.27 6.82
C ASP A 730 -42.15 -20.76 8.17
N GLN A 731 -41.88 -21.68 9.11
CA GLN A 731 -41.19 -21.40 10.38
C GLN A 731 -39.67 -21.47 10.19
N CYS A 732 -39.13 -20.55 9.39
CA CYS A 732 -37.71 -20.49 9.06
C CYS A 732 -36.82 -20.44 10.32
N GLY A 733 -35.85 -21.34 10.44
CA GLY A 733 -34.93 -21.42 11.57
C GLY A 733 -35.52 -22.03 12.86
N ALA A 734 -36.68 -22.69 12.80
CA ALA A 734 -37.20 -23.42 13.94
C ALA A 734 -36.31 -24.62 14.31
N ALA A 735 -36.15 -24.86 15.61
CA ALA A 735 -35.35 -25.98 16.12
C ALA A 735 -35.92 -27.33 15.65
N GLY A 736 -35.07 -28.20 15.10
CA GLY A 736 -35.45 -29.51 14.58
C GLY A 736 -36.12 -29.51 13.20
N VAL A 737 -36.20 -28.36 12.53
CA VAL A 737 -36.84 -28.20 11.22
C VAL A 737 -35.77 -27.90 10.15
N PRO A 738 -35.28 -28.91 9.41
CA PRO A 738 -34.30 -28.71 8.34
C PRO A 738 -34.96 -28.25 7.03
N SER A 739 -34.17 -27.72 6.10
CA SER A 739 -34.60 -27.40 4.73
C SER A 739 -34.28 -28.54 3.75
N VAL A 740 -35.06 -28.63 2.67
CA VAL A 740 -34.92 -29.65 1.63
C VAL A 740 -34.19 -29.10 0.42
N TYR A 741 -33.20 -29.84 -0.06
CA TYR A 741 -32.35 -29.50 -1.19
C TYR A 741 -32.47 -30.55 -2.29
N THR A 742 -32.32 -30.17 -3.55
CA THR A 742 -32.18 -31.14 -4.66
C THR A 742 -30.79 -31.77 -4.61
N ASN A 743 -30.70 -33.10 -4.62
CA ASN A 743 -29.44 -33.84 -4.51
C ASN A 743 -28.67 -33.82 -5.85
N VAL A 744 -27.70 -32.92 -6.01
CA VAL A 744 -26.96 -32.72 -7.27
C VAL A 744 -26.29 -34.01 -7.75
N LYS A 745 -25.81 -34.86 -6.82
CA LYS A 745 -25.18 -36.15 -7.14
C LYS A 745 -26.08 -37.04 -8.01
N LYS A 746 -27.39 -37.03 -7.76
CA LYS A 746 -28.36 -37.86 -8.50
C LYS A 746 -28.66 -37.32 -9.90
N TYR A 747 -28.28 -36.08 -10.22
CA TYR A 747 -28.54 -35.43 -11.50
C TYR A 747 -27.29 -35.17 -12.34
N ILE A 748 -26.11 -35.68 -11.95
CA ILE A 748 -24.87 -35.44 -12.71
C ILE A 748 -24.99 -35.87 -14.17
N SER A 749 -25.56 -37.05 -14.44
CA SER A 749 -25.77 -37.53 -15.81
C SER A 749 -26.67 -36.58 -16.60
N TRP A 750 -27.80 -36.17 -16.02
CA TRP A 750 -28.71 -35.20 -16.63
C TRP A 750 -28.04 -33.85 -16.90
N ILE A 751 -27.27 -33.33 -15.94
CA ILE A 751 -26.51 -32.08 -16.12
C ILE A 751 -25.56 -32.20 -17.30
N ARG A 752 -24.77 -33.29 -17.38
CA ARG A 752 -23.79 -33.49 -18.47
C ARG A 752 -24.43 -33.64 -19.83
N GLU A 753 -25.55 -34.36 -19.94
CA GLU A 753 -26.27 -34.58 -21.19
C GLU A 753 -26.93 -33.29 -21.73
N ASN A 754 -27.26 -32.35 -20.85
CA ASN A 754 -27.99 -31.13 -21.19
C ASN A 754 -27.11 -29.87 -21.21
N ILE A 755 -25.83 -29.97 -20.87
CA ILE A 755 -24.88 -28.88 -21.11
C ILE A 755 -24.63 -28.77 -22.62
N PRO A 756 -24.87 -27.61 -23.26
CA PRO A 756 -24.60 -27.45 -24.67
C PRO A 756 -23.10 -27.61 -24.96
N VAL A 757 -22.77 -28.46 -25.93
CA VAL A 757 -21.41 -28.60 -26.48
C VAL A 757 -21.16 -27.41 -27.39
N ILE A 758 -20.24 -26.53 -27.02
CA ILE A 758 -19.96 -25.29 -27.76
C ILE A 758 -18.83 -25.60 -28.76
N TYR A 759 -19.15 -25.59 -30.06
CA TYR A 759 -18.14 -25.54 -31.12
C TYR A 759 -17.64 -24.10 -31.23
N ASN A 760 -16.33 -23.87 -31.00
CA ASN A 760 -15.69 -22.59 -31.29
C ASN A 760 -15.56 -22.47 -32.82
N ASN A 761 -16.51 -21.78 -33.47
CA ASN A 761 -16.35 -21.26 -34.83
C ASN A 761 -15.95 -19.79 -34.78
#